data_AF-A0A4E9DS52-F1
#
_entry.id   AF-A0A4E9DS52-F1
#
_cell.length_a   1.000
_cell.length_b   1.000
_cell.length_c   1.000
_cell.angle_alpha   90.00
_cell.angle_beta   90.00
_cell.angle_gamma   90.00
#
_symmetry.space_group_name_H-M   'P 1'
#
loop_
_entity.id
_entity.type
_entity.pdbx_description
1 polymer ?
#
loop_
_entity_poly.entity_id
_entity_poly.type
_entity_poly.pdbx_seq_one_letter_code
_entity_poly.pdbx_strand_id
1 'polypeptide(L)'
;MKYSTILALAGLASASTPKKPLVNELKLQKDITLKGLMAGAQKLQDIAEANDDTRVFGGKGHNATVDYLYNTLKSLNYYNVKKQPFTELYSAGTASLKADGEDIAAAIMTYTPAGEASGPLVVAANLGCEASDFPAESKGKVVLVKRGECAFSAKSTNGKTAGASAVIVYNNVAGELSGTLGEPFGNFAPIVGISLESGEAILAKTKAGEVKVDLKVDATVENRVTFNVIAETKEGDHDNVLVVGGHSDSVAAGPGINDDGSGIIGILNVAKALTKYRVKNAVRFGFWSAEEFGLLGSYAYMKSINSSDTEIAKIRAYLNFDMIASPNYVYGIYDGDGDAFNLTGPAGSDAIEKDFEKFFKTKRLASVPSEFSGRSDYAAFIENGIPSGGLFTGAEQLKTEEEAKKFGGEAGVAYDINYHKAGDTIDNLNKEAFLVNTQAIANSVAKYAKSFKGIPQVNHLTRRRDADHAQIFKRTSAHTHAHGGPCGAVESFFFVDGLHADRTSKKRMRQHVMKGKNAGKTFHRPSRTAQVVRYHAMERIARPIGTQFFTFPFPVPVTKVASKAIHDFFTKTIDLIYPTQLGFDIEQYKLRWLGIMFVSKPAYNCSLALIQSSNETYLGAGYSCSNSLLCLSQTLDQLAKQLASSEALSDHTLSIVTALINHEQVAGHYVEAGAHVKGMKRIVDLRGGLENIQDGAVATKICRTDILFTLQQCGHPLFYRDRMDEIQKTLLSRGFTLQSAEGHKFRSFQPVIKQAFHDVSGVCNLFNKHIDKKPLDLVEFQEILISICYQLLEFRTLNDSRLIQDVDSAYHIGLIVFMMSLFWNNHQDWLAKPGLIAACIKEALQVENLEDKFVFWLLVLGGVSVSGEDDIEWMVMRLHDKAQKLGVVTWDDAHNYLLEFPWMNVIHDTSGEKLWNKMSRLRRVSESGSKSLIGQQHVEHHHV
;
A
#
# COMPACT_ATOMS: atom_id res chain seq x y z
N MET A 1 75.24 -11.91 57.01
CA MET A 1 74.67 -10.63 56.52
C MET A 1 73.75 -10.92 55.35
N LYS A 2 72.43 -10.83 55.53
CA LYS A 2 71.44 -10.84 54.43
C LYS A 2 70.45 -9.72 54.72
N TYR A 3 70.37 -8.77 53.80
CA TYR A 3 69.48 -7.62 53.84
C TYR A 3 68.05 -8.06 53.50
N SER A 4 67.09 -7.73 54.36
CA SER A 4 65.66 -7.83 54.08
C SER A 4 65.10 -6.45 53.79
N THR A 5 64.55 -6.28 52.60
CA THR A 5 63.82 -5.10 52.15
C THR A 5 62.33 -5.29 52.44
N ILE A 6 61.72 -4.33 53.16
CA ILE A 6 60.28 -4.26 53.42
C ILE A 6 59.63 -3.49 52.26
N LEU A 7 58.67 -4.12 51.56
CA LEU A 7 57.79 -3.47 50.58
C LEU A 7 56.46 -3.17 51.27
N ALA A 8 56.06 -1.89 51.33
CA ALA A 8 54.72 -1.46 51.72
C ALA A 8 53.84 -1.36 50.46
N LEU A 9 52.76 -2.16 50.42
CA LEU A 9 51.69 -2.07 49.44
C LEU A 9 50.67 -1.01 49.88
N ALA A 10 50.58 0.09 49.14
CA ALA A 10 49.46 1.02 49.22
C ALA A 10 48.35 0.56 48.25
N GLY A 11 47.18 0.21 48.80
CA GLY A 11 46.00 -0.14 48.02
C GLY A 11 45.36 1.09 47.36
N LEU A 12 45.25 1.08 46.04
CA LEU A 12 44.43 2.01 45.27
C LEU A 12 42.99 1.46 45.21
N ALA A 13 42.09 2.08 45.96
CA ALA A 13 40.65 1.88 45.80
C ALA A 13 40.17 2.63 44.55
N SER A 14 39.74 1.89 43.52
CA SER A 14 39.05 2.44 42.36
C SER A 14 37.64 2.90 42.77
N ALA A 15 37.40 4.21 42.74
CA ALA A 15 36.07 4.77 42.95
C ALA A 15 35.16 4.41 41.78
N SER A 16 34.18 3.52 42.01
CA SER A 16 33.17 3.18 41.00
C SER A 16 32.26 4.37 40.74
N THR A 17 32.29 4.96 39.54
CA THR A 17 31.29 5.92 39.08
C THR A 17 29.88 5.32 39.20
N PRO A 18 28.90 6.00 39.83
CA PRO A 18 27.56 5.46 39.97
C PRO A 18 26.93 5.22 38.60
N LYS A 19 26.40 4.01 38.38
CA LYS A 19 25.74 3.63 37.12
C LYS A 19 24.48 4.49 36.93
N LYS A 20 24.34 5.12 35.75
CA LYS A 20 23.14 5.88 35.36
C LYS A 20 21.87 5.01 35.50
N PRO A 21 20.73 5.59 35.94
CA PRO A 21 19.47 4.85 36.05
C PRO A 21 18.94 4.46 34.67
N LEU A 22 18.14 3.39 34.60
CA LEU A 22 17.40 3.07 33.38
C LEU A 22 16.41 4.20 33.06
N VAL A 23 16.24 4.52 31.77
CA VAL A 23 15.33 5.58 31.31
C VAL A 23 13.90 5.34 31.80
N ASN A 24 13.20 6.42 32.15
CA ASN A 24 11.83 6.39 32.62
C ASN A 24 11.03 7.51 31.95
N GLU A 25 9.81 7.20 31.54
CA GLU A 25 8.93 8.06 30.76
C GLU A 25 8.68 9.39 31.45
N LEU A 26 8.26 9.37 32.72
CA LEU A 26 7.95 10.58 33.47
C LEU A 26 9.20 11.40 33.81
N LYS A 27 10.33 10.75 34.06
CA LYS A 27 11.58 11.47 34.35
C LYS A 27 12.15 12.12 33.10
N LEU A 28 12.17 11.42 31.95
CA LEU A 28 12.67 11.99 30.70
C LEU A 28 11.77 13.14 30.21
N GLN A 29 10.44 13.02 30.36
CA GLN A 29 9.52 14.14 30.12
C GLN A 29 9.87 15.38 30.95
N LYS A 30 10.16 15.21 32.25
CA LYS A 30 10.50 16.32 33.15
C LYS A 30 11.81 17.02 32.80
N ASP A 31 12.72 16.33 32.11
CA ASP A 31 13.97 16.92 31.64
C ASP A 31 13.79 17.81 30.40
N ILE A 32 12.64 17.76 29.75
CA ILE A 32 12.29 18.63 28.63
C ILE A 32 11.79 19.97 29.17
N THR A 33 12.46 21.06 28.78
CA THR A 33 12.14 22.41 29.26
C THR A 33 11.92 23.35 28.08
N LEU A 34 10.93 24.24 28.19
CA LEU A 34 10.65 25.26 27.17
C LEU A 34 11.88 26.16 26.94
N LYS A 35 12.65 26.47 27.99
CA LYS A 35 13.90 27.24 27.87
C LYS A 35 14.91 26.56 26.94
N GLY A 36 15.07 25.23 27.04
CA GLY A 36 15.95 24.46 26.17
C GLY A 36 15.48 24.42 24.72
N LEU A 37 14.16 24.34 24.52
CA LEU A 37 13.53 24.37 23.20
C LEU A 37 13.71 25.74 22.53
N MET A 38 13.35 26.82 23.21
CA MET A 38 13.49 28.18 22.68
C MET A 38 14.96 28.56 22.42
N ALA A 39 15.90 28.13 23.27
CA ALA A 39 17.32 28.35 23.02
C ALA A 39 17.82 27.58 21.79
N GLY A 40 17.28 26.39 21.53
CA GLY A 40 17.56 25.62 20.32
C GLY A 40 17.00 26.28 19.06
N ALA A 41 15.73 26.72 19.11
CA ALA A 41 15.08 27.43 18.02
C ALA A 41 15.80 28.74 17.69
N GLN A 42 16.17 29.53 18.71
CA GLN A 42 16.99 30.74 18.53
C GLN A 42 18.31 30.42 17.85
N LYS A 43 18.95 29.29 18.20
CA LYS A 43 20.20 28.92 17.54
C LYS A 43 20.02 28.65 16.05
N LEU A 44 18.89 28.10 15.63
CA LEU A 44 18.58 27.90 14.21
C LEU A 44 18.23 29.22 13.51
N GLN A 45 17.52 30.12 14.18
CA GLN A 45 17.24 31.48 13.69
C GLN A 45 18.56 32.23 13.45
N ASP A 46 19.47 32.25 14.43
CA ASP A 46 20.79 32.89 14.30
C ASP A 46 21.60 32.32 13.12
N ILE A 47 21.47 31.00 12.87
CA ILE A 47 22.14 30.34 11.74
C ILE A 47 21.51 30.79 10.41
N ALA A 48 20.19 30.86 10.32
CA ALA A 48 19.50 31.31 9.11
C ALA A 48 19.82 32.78 8.80
N GLU A 49 19.68 33.68 9.77
CA GLU A 49 19.94 35.11 9.62
C GLU A 49 21.39 35.40 9.16
N ALA A 50 22.35 34.63 9.66
CA ALA A 50 23.75 34.74 9.24
C ALA A 50 24.01 34.23 7.81
N ASN A 51 23.04 33.57 7.17
CA ASN A 51 23.18 32.86 5.91
C ASN A 51 21.94 33.01 5.01
N ASP A 52 21.64 34.25 4.62
CA ASP A 52 20.59 34.59 3.65
C ASP A 52 19.15 34.28 4.13
N ASP A 53 18.95 34.23 5.46
CA ASP A 53 17.67 33.97 6.13
C ASP A 53 17.01 32.63 5.73
N THR A 54 17.83 31.62 5.44
CA THR A 54 17.36 30.28 5.05
C THR A 54 18.31 29.19 5.51
N ARG A 55 17.76 27.97 5.65
CA ARG A 55 18.52 26.73 5.82
C ARG A 55 18.29 25.76 4.67
N VAL A 56 18.11 26.27 3.46
CA VAL A 56 17.95 25.45 2.26
C VAL A 56 19.12 24.49 2.02
N PHE A 57 18.80 23.24 1.64
CA PHE A 57 19.79 22.16 1.61
C PHE A 57 21.02 22.49 0.75
N GLY A 58 22.17 22.01 1.22
CA GLY A 58 23.49 22.29 0.62
C GLY A 58 23.95 23.76 0.69
N GLY A 59 23.10 24.69 1.12
CA GLY A 59 23.44 26.08 1.36
C GLY A 59 24.25 26.30 2.64
N LYS A 60 24.75 27.53 2.84
CA LYS A 60 25.60 27.86 4.00
C LYS A 60 24.85 27.70 5.34
N GLY A 61 23.60 28.16 5.42
CA GLY A 61 22.76 28.04 6.61
C GLY A 61 22.44 26.59 6.97
N HIS A 62 22.15 25.76 5.96
CA HIS A 62 21.97 24.32 6.16
C HIS A 62 23.26 23.63 6.64
N ASN A 63 24.39 23.90 6.01
CA ASN A 63 25.67 23.29 6.40
C ASN A 63 26.06 23.67 7.84
N ALA A 64 25.83 24.92 8.24
CA ALA A 64 26.01 25.37 9.62
C ALA A 64 25.05 24.66 10.60
N THR A 65 23.83 24.33 10.17
CA THR A 65 22.86 23.57 10.96
C THR A 65 23.28 22.12 11.15
N VAL A 66 23.70 21.46 10.06
CA VAL A 66 24.30 20.12 10.09
C VAL A 66 25.52 20.10 11.03
N ASP A 67 26.40 21.10 10.97
CA ASP A 67 27.55 21.23 11.87
C ASP A 67 27.12 21.42 13.32
N TYR A 68 26.14 22.27 13.59
CA TYR A 68 25.59 22.47 14.93
C TYR A 68 25.06 21.17 15.52
N LEU A 69 24.23 20.43 14.78
CA LEU A 69 23.66 19.15 15.20
C LEU A 69 24.75 18.11 15.45
N TYR A 70 25.66 17.92 14.48
CA TYR A 70 26.76 16.96 14.57
C TYR A 70 27.67 17.24 15.76
N ASN A 71 28.15 18.48 15.91
CA ASN A 71 29.08 18.85 16.98
C ASN A 71 28.41 18.76 18.35
N THR A 72 27.14 19.17 18.46
CA THR A 72 26.37 19.05 19.69
C THR A 72 26.26 17.59 20.11
N LEU A 73 25.77 16.70 19.24
CA LEU A 73 25.57 15.29 19.57
C LEU A 73 26.90 14.57 19.85
N LYS A 74 27.96 14.88 19.09
CA LYS A 74 29.29 14.31 19.29
C LYS A 74 29.87 14.70 20.65
N SER A 75 29.67 15.95 21.08
CA SER A 75 30.16 16.44 22.37
C SER A 75 29.55 15.74 23.59
N LEU A 76 28.35 15.17 23.44
CA LEU A 76 27.67 14.44 24.52
C LEU A 76 28.37 13.11 24.88
N ASN A 77 29.24 12.60 23.99
CA ASN A 77 29.96 11.33 24.14
C ASN A 77 29.07 10.10 24.45
N TYR A 78 27.75 10.22 24.28
CA TYR A 78 26.75 9.17 24.52
C TYR A 78 26.34 8.45 23.22
N TYR A 79 26.68 9.04 22.07
CA TYR A 79 26.26 8.59 20.74
C TYR A 79 27.45 8.25 19.85
N ASN A 80 27.25 7.31 18.94
CA ASN A 80 28.02 7.15 17.72
C ASN A 80 27.40 8.06 16.66
N VAL A 81 28.10 9.14 16.29
CA VAL A 81 27.57 10.20 15.43
C VAL A 81 28.29 10.19 14.08
N LYS A 82 27.53 10.11 12.98
CA LYS A 82 28.03 10.16 11.61
C LYS A 82 27.33 11.24 10.79
N LYS A 83 28.07 11.85 9.86
CA LYS A 83 27.50 12.58 8.74
C LYS A 83 27.46 11.64 7.54
N GLN A 84 26.28 11.45 6.95
CA GLN A 84 26.14 10.67 5.72
C GLN A 84 26.09 11.65 4.54
N PRO A 85 27.15 11.73 3.71
CA PRO A 85 27.12 12.57 2.52
C PRO A 85 26.25 11.95 1.43
N PHE A 86 25.55 12.80 0.69
CA PHE A 86 24.93 12.46 -0.58
C PHE A 86 24.87 13.71 -1.46
N THR A 87 24.61 13.53 -2.75
CA THR A 87 24.59 14.62 -3.74
C THR A 87 23.28 14.58 -4.48
N GLU A 88 22.58 15.71 -4.46
CA GLU A 88 21.27 15.85 -5.11
C GLU A 88 21.20 17.15 -5.88
N LEU A 89 20.27 17.18 -6.82
CA LEU A 89 20.06 18.35 -7.66
C LEU A 89 19.24 19.40 -6.92
N TYR A 90 19.81 20.58 -6.77
CA TYR A 90 19.13 21.77 -6.29
C TYR A 90 18.54 22.55 -7.46
N SER A 91 17.28 22.95 -7.34
CA SER A 91 16.61 23.87 -8.27
C SER A 91 15.80 24.90 -7.51
N ALA A 92 16.18 26.17 -7.58
CA ALA A 92 15.39 27.26 -7.00
C ALA A 92 15.63 28.56 -7.76
N GLY A 93 14.77 29.55 -7.51
CA GLY A 93 14.93 30.85 -8.12
C GLY A 93 13.75 31.78 -7.87
N THR A 94 13.88 32.99 -8.42
CA THR A 94 12.86 34.03 -8.38
C THR A 94 12.68 34.61 -9.77
N ALA A 95 11.50 35.17 -10.03
CA ALA A 95 11.23 35.92 -11.25
C ALA A 95 10.70 37.31 -10.92
N SER A 96 11.10 38.30 -11.71
CA SER A 96 10.45 39.61 -11.77
C SER A 96 9.93 39.82 -13.18
N LEU A 97 8.65 40.13 -13.30
CA LEU A 97 7.99 40.37 -14.58
C LEU A 97 7.29 41.73 -14.57
N LYS A 98 7.56 42.54 -15.59
CA LYS A 98 6.82 43.76 -15.88
C LYS A 98 6.20 43.72 -17.27
N ALA A 99 4.97 44.20 -17.40
CA ALA A 99 4.30 44.41 -18.68
C ALA A 99 3.88 45.89 -18.80
N ASP A 100 4.40 46.60 -19.82
CA ASP A 100 4.25 48.05 -20.00
C ASP A 100 4.64 48.88 -18.75
N GLY A 101 5.60 48.37 -17.97
CA GLY A 101 6.07 49.01 -16.73
C GLY A 101 5.28 48.65 -15.47
N GLU A 102 4.16 47.92 -15.59
CA GLU A 102 3.38 47.41 -14.46
C GLU A 102 3.94 46.07 -13.96
N ASP A 103 4.12 45.93 -12.64
CA ASP A 103 4.56 44.67 -12.02
C ASP A 103 3.47 43.60 -12.11
N ILE A 104 3.85 42.41 -12.58
CA ILE A 104 2.98 41.24 -12.69
C ILE A 104 3.56 40.13 -11.81
N ALA A 105 2.73 39.57 -10.94
CA ALA A 105 3.10 38.40 -10.15
C ALA A 105 3.43 37.23 -11.09
N ALA A 106 4.62 36.68 -10.96
CA ALA A 106 5.11 35.58 -11.79
C ALA A 106 5.85 34.57 -10.92
N ALA A 107 5.54 33.29 -11.11
CA ALA A 107 6.22 32.18 -10.46
C ALA A 107 7.15 31.46 -11.43
N ILE A 108 8.32 31.06 -10.94
CA ILE A 108 9.24 30.25 -11.74
C ILE A 108 8.71 28.84 -11.95
N MET A 109 9.06 28.23 -13.08
CA MET A 109 8.87 26.79 -13.26
C MET A 109 10.13 26.04 -12.82
N THR A 110 9.97 24.89 -12.16
CA THR A 110 11.09 24.00 -11.76
C THR A 110 12.00 23.74 -12.95
N TYR A 111 13.31 23.83 -12.74
CA TYR A 111 14.35 23.68 -13.76
C TYR A 111 14.39 24.74 -14.87
N THR A 112 13.64 25.84 -14.72
CA THR A 112 13.77 26.99 -15.62
C THR A 112 15.21 27.52 -15.58
N PRO A 113 15.85 27.76 -16.74
CA PRO A 113 17.18 28.36 -16.75
C PRO A 113 17.10 29.85 -16.38
N ALA A 114 18.14 30.37 -15.74
CA ALA A 114 18.28 31.80 -15.55
C ALA A 114 18.35 32.53 -16.90
N GLY A 115 17.82 33.76 -16.93
CA GLY A 115 17.90 34.60 -18.10
C GLY A 115 17.13 35.90 -17.97
N GLU A 116 17.46 36.83 -18.86
CA GLU A 116 16.82 38.13 -18.97
C GLU A 116 16.29 38.31 -20.38
N ALA A 117 15.07 38.82 -20.49
CA ALA A 117 14.46 39.16 -21.76
C ALA A 117 13.69 40.47 -21.63
N SER A 118 14.01 41.43 -22.49
CA SER A 118 13.32 42.71 -22.60
C SER A 118 12.93 42.93 -24.05
N GLY A 119 11.68 43.27 -24.31
CA GLY A 119 11.22 43.55 -25.66
C GLY A 119 9.72 43.36 -25.88
N PRO A 120 9.28 43.44 -27.14
CA PRO A 120 7.88 43.27 -27.50
C PRO A 120 7.40 41.84 -27.26
N LEU A 121 6.17 41.70 -26.77
CA LEU A 121 5.50 40.43 -26.53
C LEU A 121 4.86 39.87 -27.81
N VAL A 122 5.02 38.58 -28.06
CA VAL A 122 4.33 37.84 -29.12
C VAL A 122 3.42 36.79 -28.51
N VAL A 123 2.24 36.58 -29.08
CA VAL A 123 1.32 35.53 -28.63
C VAL A 123 1.51 34.29 -29.50
N ALA A 124 1.74 33.13 -28.88
CA ALA A 124 1.76 31.87 -29.61
C ALA A 124 0.36 31.50 -30.11
N ALA A 125 0.29 30.80 -31.25
CA ALA A 125 -0.95 30.19 -31.71
C ALA A 125 -1.33 28.98 -30.83
N ASN A 126 -2.62 28.67 -30.77
CA ASN A 126 -3.16 27.52 -30.04
C ASN A 126 -2.65 27.43 -28.58
N LEU A 127 -1.90 26.36 -28.27
CA LEU A 127 -1.39 26.06 -26.93
C LEU A 127 0.14 25.99 -26.89
N GLY A 128 0.86 26.30 -27.97
CA GLY A 128 2.33 26.19 -28.00
C GLY A 128 2.85 24.75 -27.89
N CYS A 129 2.03 23.76 -28.28
CA CYS A 129 2.37 22.35 -28.15
C CYS A 129 3.22 21.86 -29.33
N GLU A 130 3.06 22.49 -30.48
CA GLU A 130 3.81 22.19 -31.69
C GLU A 130 4.77 23.33 -32.03
N ALA A 131 5.87 23.03 -32.72
CA ALA A 131 6.81 24.07 -33.18
C ALA A 131 6.12 25.10 -34.10
N SER A 132 5.10 24.67 -34.88
CA SER A 132 4.31 25.54 -35.75
C SER A 132 3.41 26.53 -35.00
N ASP A 133 3.18 26.34 -33.71
CA ASP A 133 2.40 27.27 -32.89
C ASP A 133 3.19 28.57 -32.60
N PHE A 134 4.51 28.56 -32.77
CA PHE A 134 5.36 29.71 -32.56
C PHE A 134 5.60 30.42 -33.90
N PRO A 135 5.04 31.64 -34.10
CA PRO A 135 5.19 32.35 -35.35
C PRO A 135 6.63 32.86 -35.53
N ALA A 136 7.05 33.18 -36.76
CA ALA A 136 8.42 33.56 -37.08
C ALA A 136 8.89 34.81 -36.32
N GLU A 137 7.95 35.68 -35.93
CA GLU A 137 8.15 36.88 -35.14
C GLU A 137 8.61 36.58 -33.71
N SER A 138 8.51 35.34 -33.23
CA SER A 138 8.95 34.92 -31.89
C SER A 138 10.46 35.08 -31.69
N LYS A 139 11.25 35.12 -32.77
CA LYS A 139 12.71 35.18 -32.72
C LYS A 139 13.20 36.45 -32.01
N GLY A 140 13.91 36.29 -30.90
CA GLY A 140 14.46 37.36 -30.07
C GLY A 140 13.44 38.06 -29.17
N LYS A 141 12.23 37.52 -29.03
CA LYS A 141 11.13 38.14 -28.29
C LYS A 141 10.64 37.28 -27.13
N VAL A 142 9.82 37.88 -26.26
CA VAL A 142 9.11 37.16 -25.19
C VAL A 142 7.79 36.63 -25.74
N VAL A 143 7.47 35.36 -25.49
CA VAL A 143 6.25 34.73 -26.02
C VAL A 143 5.26 34.42 -24.91
N LEU A 144 4.01 34.88 -25.04
CA LEU A 144 2.88 34.52 -24.19
C LEU A 144 2.17 33.27 -24.74
N VAL A 145 1.99 32.27 -23.88
CA VAL A 145 1.39 30.97 -24.23
C VAL A 145 0.33 30.61 -23.20
N LYS A 146 -0.80 30.03 -23.64
CA LYS A 146 -1.84 29.55 -22.72
C LYS A 146 -1.46 28.18 -22.12
N ARG A 147 -1.74 27.95 -20.84
CA ARG A 147 -1.73 26.60 -20.24
C ARG A 147 -2.77 25.70 -20.94
N GLY A 148 -2.42 24.44 -21.15
CA GLY A 148 -3.27 23.49 -21.86
C GLY A 148 -2.79 22.05 -21.73
N GLU A 149 -3.02 21.24 -22.74
CA GLU A 149 -2.89 19.77 -22.69
C GLU A 149 -1.45 19.25 -22.77
N CYS A 150 -0.50 20.06 -23.26
CA CYS A 150 0.91 19.67 -23.36
C CYS A 150 1.77 20.21 -22.21
N ALA A 151 2.86 19.49 -21.92
CA ALA A 151 3.82 19.81 -20.88
C ALA A 151 4.46 21.19 -21.05
N PHE A 152 4.81 21.84 -19.94
CA PHE A 152 5.50 23.13 -19.95
C PHE A 152 6.90 23.05 -20.60
N SER A 153 7.56 21.91 -20.48
CA SER A 153 8.82 21.60 -21.15
C SER A 153 8.70 21.69 -22.67
N ALA A 154 7.61 21.20 -23.25
CA ALA A 154 7.34 21.31 -24.67
C ALA A 154 7.18 22.78 -25.10
N LYS A 155 6.41 23.57 -24.34
CA LYS A 155 6.23 25.01 -24.61
C LYS A 155 7.56 25.77 -24.57
N SER A 156 8.39 25.51 -23.55
CA SER A 156 9.72 26.14 -23.42
C SER A 156 10.67 25.71 -24.54
N THR A 157 10.70 24.41 -24.87
CA THR A 157 11.56 23.86 -25.93
C THR A 157 11.17 24.40 -27.31
N ASN A 158 9.86 24.41 -27.62
CA ASN A 158 9.35 24.94 -28.88
C ASN A 158 9.61 26.44 -29.00
N GLY A 159 9.37 27.20 -27.92
CA GLY A 159 9.70 28.63 -27.88
C GLY A 159 11.19 28.89 -28.14
N LYS A 160 12.08 28.16 -27.46
CA LYS A 160 13.53 28.27 -27.70
C LYS A 160 13.92 27.89 -29.12
N THR A 161 13.32 26.84 -29.67
CA THR A 161 13.58 26.38 -31.05
C THR A 161 13.13 27.43 -32.07
N ALA A 162 12.03 28.14 -31.81
CA ALA A 162 11.59 29.30 -32.59
C ALA A 162 12.44 30.57 -32.35
N GLY A 163 13.41 30.52 -31.44
CA GLY A 163 14.31 31.61 -31.11
C GLY A 163 13.76 32.60 -30.09
N ALA A 164 12.71 32.27 -29.34
CA ALA A 164 12.20 33.11 -28.26
C ALA A 164 13.25 33.32 -27.17
N SER A 165 13.34 34.54 -26.66
CA SER A 165 14.25 34.91 -25.56
C SER A 165 13.70 34.48 -24.20
N ALA A 166 12.37 34.40 -24.06
CA ALA A 166 11.70 33.82 -22.90
C ALA A 166 10.25 33.44 -23.22
N VAL A 167 9.63 32.63 -22.36
CA VAL A 167 8.25 32.18 -22.48
C VAL A 167 7.47 32.52 -21.20
N ILE A 168 6.28 33.09 -21.34
CA ILE A 168 5.34 33.34 -20.25
C ILE A 168 4.13 32.44 -20.47
N VAL A 169 3.80 31.63 -19.47
CA VAL A 169 2.61 30.79 -19.52
C VAL A 169 1.56 31.39 -18.61
N TYR A 170 0.36 31.67 -19.14
CA TYR A 170 -0.76 32.08 -18.28
C TYR A 170 -1.70 30.92 -18.00
N ASN A 171 -2.24 30.92 -16.79
CA ASN A 171 -3.08 29.83 -16.29
C ASN A 171 -4.37 29.66 -17.11
N ASN A 172 -4.97 28.48 -17.07
CA ASN A 172 -6.26 28.17 -17.71
C ASN A 172 -7.41 28.03 -16.70
N VAL A 173 -7.10 28.19 -15.41
CA VAL A 173 -8.01 28.24 -14.27
C VAL A 173 -7.62 29.40 -13.36
N ALA A 174 -8.51 29.81 -12.46
CA ALA A 174 -8.20 30.87 -11.49
C ALA A 174 -7.05 30.46 -10.56
N GLY A 175 -6.29 31.46 -10.08
CA GLY A 175 -5.15 31.29 -9.20
C GLY A 175 -3.79 31.34 -9.91
N GLU A 176 -2.74 31.35 -9.10
CA GLU A 176 -1.34 31.39 -9.53
C GLU A 176 -0.93 30.14 -10.30
N LEU A 177 0.11 30.27 -11.14
CA LEU A 177 0.65 29.16 -11.92
C LEU A 177 2.11 28.90 -11.59
N SER A 178 2.36 27.83 -10.84
CA SER A 178 3.68 27.19 -10.72
C SER A 178 3.68 25.87 -11.49
N GLY A 179 4.86 25.41 -11.93
CA GLY A 179 4.96 24.17 -12.72
C GLY A 179 6.39 23.62 -12.76
N THR A 180 6.59 22.54 -13.53
CA THR A 180 7.90 21.91 -13.74
C THR A 180 8.18 21.71 -15.22
N LEU A 181 9.45 21.82 -15.61
CA LEU A 181 9.92 21.41 -16.93
C LEU A 181 10.25 19.91 -16.99
N GLY A 182 9.93 19.15 -15.94
CA GLY A 182 10.07 17.69 -15.87
C GLY A 182 11.49 17.25 -15.59
N GLU A 183 12.45 17.70 -16.39
CA GLU A 183 13.87 17.35 -16.27
C GLU A 183 14.77 18.60 -16.22
N PRO A 184 15.93 18.52 -15.56
CA PRO A 184 16.92 19.59 -15.55
C PRO A 184 17.77 19.62 -16.83
N PHE A 185 18.42 20.75 -17.07
CA PHE A 185 19.39 20.93 -18.17
C PHE A 185 18.86 20.66 -19.59
N GLY A 186 17.54 20.58 -19.77
CA GLY A 186 16.92 20.49 -21.09
C GLY A 186 17.14 21.75 -21.92
N ASN A 187 16.84 21.67 -23.22
CA ASN A 187 17.00 22.81 -24.13
C ASN A 187 15.85 23.82 -23.97
N PHE A 188 15.80 24.49 -22.83
CA PHE A 188 14.72 25.38 -22.43
C PHE A 188 15.08 26.85 -22.59
N ALA A 189 14.07 27.66 -22.92
CA ALA A 189 14.10 29.11 -22.73
C ALA A 189 13.70 29.43 -21.27
N PRO A 190 14.14 30.57 -20.70
CA PRO A 190 13.61 31.06 -19.43
C PRO A 190 12.08 31.12 -19.51
N ILE A 191 11.43 30.51 -18.52
CA ILE A 191 9.97 30.35 -18.51
C ILE A 191 9.39 30.56 -17.12
N VAL A 192 8.25 31.28 -17.09
CA VAL A 192 7.50 31.63 -15.88
C VAL A 192 6.00 31.40 -16.08
N GLY A 193 5.29 31.17 -14.98
CA GLY A 193 3.84 31.10 -14.93
C GLY A 193 3.22 32.36 -14.33
N ILE A 194 2.06 32.77 -14.85
CA ILE A 194 1.23 33.87 -14.33
C ILE A 194 -0.23 33.43 -14.20
N SER A 195 -1.01 34.17 -13.42
CA SER A 195 -2.44 33.91 -13.22
C SER A 195 -3.25 34.01 -14.54
N LEU A 196 -4.44 33.41 -14.56
CA LEU A 196 -5.38 33.54 -15.68
C LEU A 196 -5.76 35.01 -15.91
N GLU A 197 -6.05 35.75 -14.83
CA GLU A 197 -6.45 37.16 -14.88
C GLU A 197 -5.36 38.03 -15.51
N SER A 198 -4.12 37.91 -15.04
CA SER A 198 -2.98 38.66 -15.58
C SER A 198 -2.73 38.31 -17.05
N GLY A 199 -2.84 37.03 -17.42
CA GLY A 199 -2.70 36.58 -18.80
C GLY A 199 -3.75 37.13 -19.74
N GLU A 200 -5.02 37.12 -19.34
CA GLU A 200 -6.13 37.67 -20.14
C GLU A 200 -6.03 39.19 -20.27
N ALA A 201 -5.61 39.89 -19.21
CA ALA A 201 -5.36 41.33 -19.25
C ALA A 201 -4.24 41.69 -20.23
N ILE A 202 -3.11 40.97 -20.20
CA ILE A 202 -2.01 41.16 -21.15
C ILE A 202 -2.48 40.84 -22.58
N LEU A 203 -3.22 39.74 -22.77
CA LEU A 203 -3.75 39.35 -24.08
C LEU A 203 -4.70 40.41 -24.65
N ALA A 204 -5.54 41.04 -23.83
CA ALA A 204 -6.39 42.15 -24.25
C ALA A 204 -5.56 43.36 -24.71
N LYS A 205 -4.50 43.72 -23.98
CA LYS A 205 -3.57 44.81 -24.36
C LYS A 205 -2.89 44.53 -25.71
N THR A 206 -2.47 43.28 -25.98
CA THR A 206 -1.85 42.92 -27.28
C THR A 206 -2.77 43.10 -28.50
N LYS A 207 -4.10 43.08 -28.31
CA LYS A 207 -5.07 43.38 -29.38
C LYS A 207 -5.19 44.88 -29.67
N ALA A 208 -4.83 45.72 -28.70
CA ALA A 208 -4.90 47.18 -28.79
C ALA A 208 -3.58 47.82 -29.27
N GLY A 209 -2.45 47.11 -29.16
CA GLY A 209 -1.14 47.59 -29.59
C GLY A 209 0.00 46.67 -29.16
N GLU A 210 1.24 47.12 -29.39
CA GLU A 210 2.43 46.42 -28.90
C GLU A 210 2.54 46.51 -27.38
N VAL A 211 2.78 45.38 -26.71
CA VAL A 211 3.04 45.30 -25.27
C VAL A 211 4.52 45.02 -25.06
N LYS A 212 5.18 45.83 -24.23
CA LYS A 212 6.58 45.62 -23.88
C LYS A 212 6.67 44.83 -22.57
N VAL A 213 7.55 43.84 -22.55
CA VAL A 213 7.79 43.02 -21.37
C VAL A 213 9.25 43.08 -20.95
N ASP A 214 9.46 43.18 -19.63
CA ASP A 214 10.75 43.00 -18.98
C ASP A 214 10.64 41.81 -18.03
N LEU A 215 11.31 40.71 -18.37
CA LEU A 215 11.37 39.49 -17.56
C LEU A 215 12.81 39.23 -17.15
N LYS A 216 13.01 39.04 -15.85
CA LYS A 216 14.24 38.53 -15.26
C LYS A 216 13.94 37.28 -14.46
N VAL A 217 14.66 36.20 -14.76
CA VAL A 217 14.61 34.93 -14.05
C VAL A 217 15.98 34.69 -13.44
N ASP A 218 16.04 34.77 -12.11
CA ASP A 218 17.21 34.42 -11.32
C ASP A 218 17.01 32.98 -10.82
N ALA A 219 17.59 32.00 -11.51
CA ALA A 219 17.42 30.58 -11.19
C ALA A 219 18.75 29.84 -11.09
N THR A 220 18.85 28.91 -10.15
CA THR A 220 20.00 28.04 -9.94
C THR A 220 19.56 26.60 -10.13
N VAL A 221 20.27 25.85 -10.99
CA VAL A 221 20.12 24.40 -11.14
C VAL A 221 21.51 23.78 -11.05
N GLU A 222 21.83 23.14 -9.93
CA GLU A 222 23.17 22.62 -9.65
C GLU A 222 23.14 21.40 -8.74
N ASN A 223 24.14 20.53 -8.85
CA ASN A 223 24.30 19.44 -7.88
C ASN A 223 24.91 19.99 -6.58
N ARG A 224 24.23 19.77 -5.46
CA ARG A 224 24.74 20.13 -4.12
C ARG A 224 25.07 18.88 -3.33
N VAL A 225 26.22 18.90 -2.65
CA VAL A 225 26.55 17.93 -1.62
C VAL A 225 25.87 18.38 -0.33
N THR A 226 25.17 17.46 0.32
CA THR A 226 24.55 17.69 1.63
C THR A 226 24.74 16.47 2.53
N PHE A 227 24.28 16.56 3.78
CA PHE A 227 24.52 15.53 4.79
C PHE A 227 23.31 15.28 5.67
N ASN A 228 22.98 14.00 5.88
CA ASN A 228 22.19 13.61 7.05
C ASN A 228 23.10 13.56 8.28
N VAL A 229 22.59 13.93 9.46
CA VAL A 229 23.26 13.66 10.75
C VAL A 229 22.57 12.47 11.42
N ILE A 230 23.32 11.43 11.76
CA ILE A 230 22.78 10.23 12.38
C ILE A 230 23.53 9.98 13.69
N ALA A 231 22.81 9.91 14.80
CA ALA A 231 23.35 9.70 16.14
C ALA A 231 22.67 8.53 16.84
N GLU A 232 23.38 7.42 17.01
CA GLU A 232 22.88 6.23 17.71
C GLU A 232 23.50 6.09 19.10
N THR A 233 22.71 5.74 20.12
CA THR A 233 23.22 5.50 21.47
C THR A 233 24.31 4.42 21.46
N LYS A 234 25.40 4.61 22.22
CA LYS A 234 26.47 3.60 22.33
C LYS A 234 26.07 2.37 23.16
N GLU A 235 25.08 2.52 24.04
CA GLU A 235 24.49 1.44 24.84
C GLU A 235 23.14 1.06 24.22
N GLY A 236 22.69 -0.16 24.52
CA GLY A 236 21.43 -0.72 24.07
C GLY A 236 21.62 -1.85 23.07
N ASP A 237 20.53 -2.53 22.74
CA ASP A 237 20.46 -3.54 21.70
C ASP A 237 20.44 -2.87 20.32
N HIS A 238 21.51 -3.07 19.56
CA HIS A 238 21.67 -2.51 18.22
C HIS A 238 20.98 -3.33 17.13
N ASP A 239 20.45 -4.51 17.46
CA ASP A 239 19.60 -5.31 16.57
C ASP A 239 18.11 -5.00 16.78
N ASN A 240 17.78 -4.13 17.75
CA ASN A 240 16.45 -3.63 18.02
C ASN A 240 16.49 -2.11 18.23
N VAL A 241 16.40 -1.36 17.14
CA VAL A 241 16.63 0.09 17.11
C VAL A 241 15.31 0.86 16.96
N LEU A 242 15.11 1.86 17.83
CA LEU A 242 14.13 2.92 17.61
C LEU A 242 14.80 4.03 16.80
N VAL A 243 14.27 4.36 15.63
CA VAL A 243 14.71 5.53 14.87
C VAL A 243 13.75 6.69 15.14
N VAL A 244 14.28 7.87 15.36
CA VAL A 244 13.54 9.11 15.67
C VAL A 244 14.07 10.19 14.73
N GLY A 245 13.21 10.86 13.97
CA GLY A 245 13.68 11.82 12.95
C GLY A 245 12.82 13.05 12.74
N GLY A 246 13.44 14.01 12.05
CA GLY A 246 12.92 15.28 11.55
C GLY A 246 13.93 15.86 10.55
N HIS A 247 13.53 16.81 9.71
CA HIS A 247 14.41 17.33 8.64
C HIS A 247 15.11 18.63 9.02
N SER A 248 16.33 18.79 8.53
CA SER A 248 17.27 19.83 8.95
C SER A 248 17.37 21.01 8.00
N ASP A 249 16.89 20.85 6.77
CA ASP A 249 16.73 21.92 5.80
C ASP A 249 15.41 22.67 5.95
N SER A 250 15.31 23.79 5.26
CA SER A 250 14.09 24.57 5.06
C SER A 250 13.93 24.89 3.58
N VAL A 251 12.78 25.44 3.17
CA VAL A 251 12.67 26.12 1.88
C VAL A 251 13.62 27.34 1.76
N ALA A 252 13.91 27.74 0.52
CA ALA A 252 14.71 28.93 0.21
C ALA A 252 14.03 30.25 0.63
N ALA A 253 12.71 30.26 0.82
CA ALA A 253 11.93 31.47 1.05
C ALA A 253 12.02 32.02 2.49
N GLY A 254 12.51 31.22 3.45
CA GLY A 254 12.53 31.63 4.85
C GLY A 254 13.35 30.73 5.75
N PRO A 255 13.41 31.09 7.04
CA PRO A 255 14.27 30.39 7.98
C PRO A 255 13.72 29.02 8.35
N GLY A 256 12.41 28.75 8.33
CA GLY A 256 11.88 27.39 8.57
C GLY A 256 11.90 26.97 10.05
N ILE A 257 11.64 27.87 10.99
CA ILE A 257 11.84 27.58 12.42
C ILE A 257 10.78 26.64 12.98
N ASN A 258 9.55 26.67 12.49
CA ASN A 258 8.60 25.58 12.74
C ASN A 258 8.89 24.41 11.81
N ASP A 259 9.17 24.69 10.53
CA ASP A 259 9.29 23.73 9.43
C ASP A 259 10.73 23.57 8.89
N ASP A 260 11.51 22.59 9.34
CA ASP A 260 11.26 21.71 10.50
C ASP A 260 12.22 22.00 11.67
N GLY A 261 12.49 23.29 11.89
CA GLY A 261 13.29 23.71 13.04
C GLY A 261 12.71 23.20 14.38
N SER A 262 11.39 23.08 14.49
CA SER A 262 10.72 22.63 15.71
C SER A 262 10.95 21.13 15.96
N GLY A 263 10.81 20.28 14.94
CA GLY A 263 11.05 18.84 15.04
C GLY A 263 12.49 18.53 15.41
N ILE A 264 13.46 19.11 14.68
CA ILE A 264 14.88 18.83 14.96
C ILE A 264 15.34 19.34 16.34
N ILE A 265 14.82 20.47 16.81
CA ILE A 265 15.14 20.96 18.16
C ILE A 265 14.44 20.15 19.24
N GLY A 266 13.21 19.70 18.99
CA GLY A 266 12.49 18.78 19.87
C GLY A 266 13.29 17.50 20.10
N ILE A 267 13.64 16.78 19.04
CA ILE A 267 14.37 15.52 19.13
C ILE A 267 15.81 15.72 19.64
N LEU A 268 16.48 16.83 19.32
CA LEU A 268 17.80 17.17 19.87
C LEU A 268 17.76 17.37 21.38
N ASN A 269 16.71 18.02 21.91
CA ASN A 269 16.54 18.20 23.35
C ASN A 269 16.25 16.87 24.05
N VAL A 270 15.46 15.98 23.44
CA VAL A 270 15.26 14.62 23.93
C VAL A 270 16.58 13.83 23.94
N ALA A 271 17.40 13.93 22.89
CA ALA A 271 18.71 13.31 22.84
C ALA A 271 19.64 13.83 23.96
N LYS A 272 19.70 15.14 24.18
CA LYS A 272 20.46 15.74 25.30
C LYS A 272 19.98 15.21 26.65
N ALA A 273 18.67 15.14 26.87
CA ALA A 273 18.08 14.64 28.11
C ALA A 273 18.36 13.14 28.33
N LEU A 274 18.32 12.33 27.27
CA LEU A 274 18.54 10.88 27.33
C LEU A 274 19.93 10.50 27.87
N THR A 275 20.93 11.38 27.73
CA THR A 275 22.29 11.18 28.27
C THR A 275 22.34 10.96 29.78
N LYS A 276 21.30 11.34 30.52
CA LYS A 276 21.19 11.11 31.98
C LYS A 276 20.83 9.67 32.34
N TYR A 277 20.48 8.84 31.36
CA TYR A 277 19.92 7.50 31.55
C TYR A 277 20.74 6.43 30.84
N ARG A 278 20.38 5.16 31.11
CA ARG A 278 20.73 3.99 30.30
C ARG A 278 19.52 3.51 29.52
N VAL A 279 19.77 2.82 28.41
CA VAL A 279 18.74 2.26 27.52
C VAL A 279 18.94 0.76 27.35
N LYS A 280 17.86 0.02 27.08
CA LYS A 280 17.90 -1.41 26.75
C LYS A 280 17.96 -1.64 25.24
N ASN A 281 17.20 -0.86 24.49
CA ASN A 281 17.20 -0.85 23.03
C ASN A 281 17.94 0.39 22.55
N ALA A 282 18.71 0.28 21.46
CA ALA A 282 19.40 1.44 20.92
C ALA A 282 18.39 2.46 20.37
N VAL A 283 18.70 3.75 20.55
CA VAL A 283 17.92 4.86 19.99
C VAL A 283 18.79 5.60 18.99
N ARG A 284 18.30 5.75 17.77
CA ARG A 284 18.98 6.41 16.65
C ARG A 284 18.21 7.67 16.27
N PHE A 285 18.82 8.82 16.50
CA PHE A 285 18.31 10.11 16.06
C PHE A 285 18.82 10.40 14.64
N GLY A 286 17.91 10.66 13.72
CA GLY A 286 18.19 11.05 12.34
C GLY A 286 17.76 12.49 12.09
N PHE A 287 18.64 13.27 11.48
CA PHE A 287 18.36 14.61 11.01
C PHE A 287 18.53 14.58 9.50
N TRP A 288 17.41 14.53 8.79
CA TRP A 288 17.37 14.29 7.36
C TRP A 288 17.59 15.59 6.60
N SER A 289 18.19 15.54 5.42
CA SER A 289 18.45 16.72 4.60
C SER A 289 17.73 16.60 3.26
N ALA A 290 17.39 17.74 2.65
CA ALA A 290 16.72 17.80 1.36
C ALA A 290 15.34 17.11 1.39
N GLU A 291 14.62 17.25 2.50
CA GLU A 291 13.23 16.80 2.64
C GLU A 291 12.34 17.60 1.69
N GLU A 292 12.53 18.91 1.69
CA GLU A 292 11.78 19.93 0.94
C GLU A 292 11.81 19.73 -0.59
N PHE A 293 12.74 18.88 -1.03
CA PHE A 293 12.99 18.54 -2.43
C PHE A 293 12.63 17.08 -2.75
N GLY A 294 11.82 16.43 -1.90
CA GLY A 294 11.29 15.09 -2.12
C GLY A 294 11.88 14.02 -1.21
N LEU A 295 12.05 14.33 0.08
CA LEU A 295 12.46 13.37 1.13
C LEU A 295 13.84 12.74 0.87
N LEU A 296 14.71 13.45 0.14
CA LEU A 296 15.89 12.85 -0.47
C LEU A 296 16.86 12.29 0.57
N GLY A 297 16.97 12.93 1.73
CA GLY A 297 17.82 12.49 2.84
C GLY A 297 17.38 11.19 3.47
N SER A 298 16.10 11.04 3.83
CA SER A 298 15.58 9.79 4.39
C SER A 298 15.63 8.65 3.35
N TYR A 299 15.35 8.91 2.08
CA TYR A 299 15.57 7.93 1.01
C TYR A 299 17.03 7.54 0.83
N ALA A 300 17.97 8.50 0.85
CA ALA A 300 19.40 8.21 0.77
C ALA A 300 19.87 7.36 1.96
N TYR A 301 19.36 7.63 3.16
CA TYR A 301 19.60 6.80 4.33
C TYR A 301 19.05 5.39 4.15
N MET A 302 17.77 5.25 3.79
CA MET A 302 17.14 3.95 3.58
C MET A 302 17.87 3.15 2.49
N LYS A 303 18.18 3.76 1.35
CA LYS A 303 18.95 3.14 0.26
C LYS A 303 20.31 2.62 0.73
N SER A 304 20.99 3.36 1.62
CA SER A 304 22.30 2.95 2.12
C SER A 304 22.25 1.67 2.97
N ILE A 305 21.18 1.49 3.75
CA ILE A 305 21.00 0.32 4.62
C ILE A 305 20.23 -0.82 3.95
N ASN A 306 19.47 -0.54 2.88
CA ASN A 306 18.75 -1.54 2.07
C ASN A 306 19.65 -2.43 1.22
N SER A 307 20.94 -2.10 1.11
CA SER A 307 21.93 -2.95 0.43
C SER A 307 22.24 -4.25 1.17
N SER A 308 21.73 -4.42 2.40
CA SER A 308 21.78 -5.65 3.18
C SER A 308 20.45 -5.89 3.89
N ASP A 309 19.77 -7.00 3.62
CA ASP A 309 18.50 -7.38 4.29
C ASP A 309 18.60 -7.38 5.83
N THR A 310 19.83 -7.50 6.36
CA THR A 310 20.12 -7.56 7.81
C THR A 310 20.06 -6.22 8.52
N GLU A 311 20.44 -5.09 7.90
CA GLU A 311 20.52 -3.80 8.62
C GLU A 311 19.15 -3.11 8.73
N ILE A 312 18.31 -3.19 7.70
CA ILE A 312 16.92 -2.71 7.77
C ILE A 312 16.14 -3.47 8.83
N ALA A 313 16.38 -4.78 8.98
CA ALA A 313 15.70 -5.62 9.95
C ALA A 313 15.95 -5.18 11.41
N LYS A 314 17.03 -4.44 11.68
CA LYS A 314 17.33 -3.93 13.02
C LYS A 314 16.39 -2.78 13.43
N ILE A 315 15.82 -2.06 12.47
CA ILE A 315 14.89 -0.97 12.77
C ILE A 315 13.54 -1.55 13.14
N ARG A 316 13.11 -1.33 14.39
CA ARG A 316 11.83 -1.82 14.93
C ARG A 316 10.69 -0.84 14.71
N ALA A 317 10.99 0.46 14.76
CA ALA A 317 10.03 1.53 14.53
C ALA A 317 10.73 2.82 14.12
N TYR A 318 10.03 3.67 13.38
CA TYR A 318 10.41 5.04 13.07
C TYR A 318 9.40 6.02 13.65
N LEU A 319 9.87 7.08 14.32
CA LEU A 319 9.03 8.17 14.80
C LEU A 319 9.40 9.47 14.08
N ASN A 320 8.45 10.05 13.36
CA ASN A 320 8.61 11.28 12.60
C ASN A 320 8.08 12.49 13.36
N PHE A 321 8.85 13.57 13.38
CA PHE A 321 8.47 14.83 13.99
C PHE A 321 8.85 15.93 13.04
N ASP A 322 7.83 16.44 12.37
CA ASP A 322 7.86 17.47 11.36
C ASP A 322 6.80 18.49 11.75
N MET A 323 7.16 19.77 11.91
CA MET A 323 6.27 20.84 12.40
C MET A 323 5.49 20.44 13.66
N ILE A 324 6.12 20.59 14.83
CA ILE A 324 5.53 20.25 16.13
C ILE A 324 5.13 21.48 16.97
N ALA A 325 5.10 22.67 16.38
CA ALA A 325 4.92 23.93 17.08
C ALA A 325 4.14 25.01 16.30
N SER A 326 3.24 24.63 15.38
CA SER A 326 2.48 25.58 14.54
C SER A 326 1.72 26.62 15.39
N PRO A 327 1.63 27.89 14.95
CA PRO A 327 1.04 28.98 15.76
C PRO A 327 -0.43 28.73 16.09
N ASN A 328 -1.18 28.21 15.13
CA ASN A 328 -2.60 27.87 15.24
C ASN A 328 -2.78 26.34 15.28
N TYR A 329 -1.95 25.63 16.05
CA TYR A 329 -1.85 24.18 16.06
C TYR A 329 -3.15 23.40 16.33
N VAL A 330 -3.13 22.14 15.92
CA VAL A 330 -3.85 21.02 16.53
C VAL A 330 -2.85 20.02 17.13
N TYR A 331 -3.27 19.13 18.03
CA TYR A 331 -2.44 17.99 18.43
C TYR A 331 -2.76 16.80 17.52
N GLY A 332 -2.09 16.74 16.36
CA GLY A 332 -2.21 15.67 15.38
C GLY A 332 -1.36 14.45 15.73
N ILE A 333 -1.95 13.27 15.64
CA ILE A 333 -1.28 11.96 15.80
C ILE A 333 -1.42 11.22 14.48
N TYR A 334 -0.32 10.74 13.90
CA TYR A 334 -0.43 9.97 12.66
C TYR A 334 -1.30 8.71 12.85
N ASP A 335 -2.29 8.56 11.97
CA ASP A 335 -3.27 7.47 11.92
C ASP A 335 -2.58 6.15 11.52
N GLY A 336 -2.26 5.35 12.53
CA GLY A 336 -1.47 4.13 12.43
C GLY A 336 -2.31 2.92 12.05
N ASP A 337 -3.56 2.86 12.51
CA ASP A 337 -4.49 1.78 12.18
C ASP A 337 -5.35 2.05 10.93
N GLY A 338 -5.40 3.29 10.48
CA GLY A 338 -6.08 3.73 9.26
C GLY A 338 -7.59 3.93 9.46
N ASP A 339 -8.09 4.03 10.69
CA ASP A 339 -9.53 4.15 10.95
C ASP A 339 -10.12 5.52 10.54
N ALA A 340 -9.28 6.56 10.49
CA ALA A 340 -9.69 7.92 10.19
C ALA A 340 -9.60 8.24 8.70
N PHE A 341 -8.55 7.75 8.02
CA PHE A 341 -8.28 8.08 6.62
C PHE A 341 -8.32 6.89 5.66
N ASN A 342 -8.63 5.68 6.15
CA ASN A 342 -8.52 4.42 5.39
C ASN A 342 -7.10 4.14 4.87
N LEU A 343 -6.07 4.68 5.55
CA LEU A 343 -4.66 4.53 5.21
C LEU A 343 -3.87 3.99 6.40
N THR A 344 -3.78 2.68 6.48
CA THR A 344 -3.08 1.99 7.58
C THR A 344 -1.57 2.00 7.37
N GLY A 345 -0.80 2.35 8.42
CA GLY A 345 0.65 2.21 8.42
C GLY A 345 1.12 0.75 8.53
N PRO A 346 2.42 0.44 8.35
CA PRO A 346 2.95 -0.91 8.51
C PRO A 346 2.67 -1.51 9.89
N ALA A 347 2.65 -2.84 10.00
CA ALA A 347 2.21 -3.55 11.22
C ALA A 347 2.94 -3.09 12.50
N GLY A 348 2.20 -2.52 13.45
CA GLY A 348 2.75 -1.90 14.67
C GLY A 348 2.66 -0.38 14.69
N SER A 349 2.27 0.26 13.58
CA SER A 349 1.97 1.71 13.53
C SER A 349 0.75 2.05 14.39
N ASP A 350 -0.27 1.18 14.41
CA ASP A 350 -1.43 1.24 15.31
C ASP A 350 -1.05 1.26 16.80
N ALA A 351 -0.01 0.53 17.18
CA ALA A 351 0.49 0.51 18.55
C ALA A 351 1.20 1.82 18.90
N ILE A 352 1.90 2.43 17.94
CA ILE A 352 2.57 3.74 18.11
C ILE A 352 1.53 4.85 18.27
N GLU A 353 0.50 4.85 17.43
CA GLU A 353 -0.64 5.76 17.53
C GLU A 353 -1.29 5.70 18.92
N LYS A 354 -1.73 4.51 19.35
CA LYS A 354 -2.37 4.30 20.66
C LYS A 354 -1.51 4.75 21.83
N ASP A 355 -0.19 4.68 21.68
CA ASP A 355 0.74 5.18 22.70
C ASP A 355 0.78 6.70 22.79
N PHE A 356 0.69 7.41 21.67
CA PHE A 356 0.53 8.86 21.66
C PHE A 356 -0.84 9.27 22.17
N GLU A 357 -1.92 8.62 21.74
CA GLU A 357 -3.27 8.89 22.23
C GLU A 357 -3.34 8.76 23.76
N LYS A 358 -2.72 7.69 24.29
CA LYS A 358 -2.62 7.48 25.73
C LYS A 358 -1.86 8.60 26.43
N PHE A 359 -0.80 9.13 25.83
CA PHE A 359 -0.07 10.28 26.39
C PHE A 359 -0.97 11.51 26.50
N PHE A 360 -1.64 11.91 25.41
CA PHE A 360 -2.52 13.09 25.42
C PHE A 360 -3.72 12.91 26.36
N LYS A 361 -4.34 11.72 26.35
CA LYS A 361 -5.41 11.36 27.30
C LYS A 361 -4.96 11.45 28.76
N THR A 362 -3.74 11.01 29.07
CA THR A 362 -3.17 11.11 30.43
C THR A 362 -2.93 12.57 30.84
N LYS A 363 -2.54 13.43 29.89
CA LYS A 363 -2.40 14.88 30.08
C LYS A 363 -3.74 15.62 30.08
N ARG A 364 -4.85 14.93 29.81
CA ARG A 364 -6.20 15.51 29.61
C ARG A 364 -6.21 16.55 28.50
N LEU A 365 -5.40 16.32 27.47
CA LEU A 365 -5.36 17.12 26.27
C LEU A 365 -6.09 16.39 25.16
N ALA A 366 -6.78 17.17 24.35
CA ALA A 366 -7.41 16.71 23.13
C ALA A 366 -6.34 16.33 22.08
N SER A 367 -6.67 15.40 21.19
CA SER A 367 -5.90 15.10 19.97
C SER A 367 -6.85 14.83 18.80
N VAL A 368 -6.32 14.85 17.58
CA VAL A 368 -7.00 14.49 16.34
C VAL A 368 -6.10 13.56 15.51
N PRO A 369 -6.66 12.66 14.68
CA PRO A 369 -5.86 11.87 13.77
C PRO A 369 -5.24 12.76 12.69
N SER A 370 -4.10 12.34 12.15
CA SER A 370 -3.37 13.00 11.07
C SER A 370 -2.97 11.97 10.03
N GLU A 371 -3.12 12.33 8.76
CA GLU A 371 -2.92 11.39 7.67
C GLU A 371 -1.42 11.11 7.42
N PHE A 372 -1.08 9.86 7.07
CA PHE A 372 0.19 9.55 6.40
C PHE A 372 0.15 9.97 4.92
N SER A 373 0.14 11.28 4.68
CA SER A 373 0.01 11.88 3.35
C SER A 373 1.20 11.62 2.41
N GLY A 374 2.31 11.10 2.93
CA GLY A 374 3.55 10.88 2.19
C GLY A 374 4.41 12.12 2.01
N ARG A 375 4.08 13.23 2.70
CA ARG A 375 4.76 14.54 2.61
C ARG A 375 5.84 14.76 3.67
N SER A 376 6.40 13.70 4.23
CA SER A 376 7.49 13.81 5.21
C SER A 376 8.28 12.50 5.28
N ASP A 377 9.39 12.51 6.01
CA ASP A 377 10.41 11.46 5.99
C ASP A 377 9.91 10.07 6.42
N TYR A 378 8.77 9.96 7.12
CA TYR A 378 8.14 8.66 7.41
C TYR A 378 7.86 7.85 6.14
N ALA A 379 7.65 8.50 4.99
CA ALA A 379 7.35 7.79 3.75
C ALA A 379 8.48 6.83 3.36
N ALA A 380 9.74 7.24 3.49
CA ALA A 380 10.89 6.38 3.20
C ALA A 380 10.92 5.12 4.09
N PHE A 381 10.43 5.21 5.33
CA PHE A 381 10.37 4.09 6.27
C PHE A 381 9.16 3.20 6.02
N ILE A 382 7.99 3.80 5.79
CA ILE A 382 6.75 3.09 5.44
C ILE A 382 6.91 2.30 4.13
N GLU A 383 7.55 2.89 3.11
CA GLU A 383 7.90 2.25 1.83
C GLU A 383 8.89 1.07 1.96
N ASN A 384 9.45 0.86 3.15
CA ASN A 384 10.29 -0.28 3.49
C ASN A 384 9.67 -1.15 4.61
N GLY A 385 8.35 -1.00 4.85
CA GLY A 385 7.58 -1.78 5.81
C GLY A 385 8.04 -1.61 7.26
N ILE A 386 8.57 -0.43 7.58
CA ILE A 386 8.96 -0.08 8.94
C ILE A 386 7.77 0.58 9.62
N PRO A 387 7.30 0.04 10.77
CA PRO A 387 6.22 0.64 11.54
C PRO A 387 6.58 2.08 11.88
N SER A 388 5.68 3.00 11.57
CA SER A 388 5.94 4.43 11.65
C SER A 388 4.82 5.13 12.41
N GLY A 389 5.12 6.27 13.00
CA GLY A 389 4.15 7.12 13.67
C GLY A 389 4.82 8.42 14.09
N GLY A 390 4.12 9.26 14.85
CA GLY A 390 4.63 10.59 15.14
C GLY A 390 3.52 11.60 15.41
N LEU A 391 3.91 12.87 15.41
CA LEU A 391 3.04 13.99 15.74
C LEU A 391 3.20 15.09 14.72
N PHE A 392 2.11 15.83 14.48
CA PHE A 392 2.04 16.94 13.55
C PHE A 392 1.15 18.04 14.13
N THR A 393 1.50 19.30 13.95
CA THR A 393 0.65 20.43 14.40
C THR A 393 -0.16 21.11 13.30
N GLY A 394 -0.06 20.64 12.06
CA GLY A 394 -0.75 21.21 10.91
C GLY A 394 0.08 22.24 10.15
N ALA A 395 -0.19 22.40 8.85
CA ALA A 395 0.49 23.33 7.96
C ALA A 395 -0.50 24.31 7.31
N GLU A 396 -0.73 24.20 6.00
CA GLU A 396 -1.53 25.17 5.24
C GLU A 396 -3.05 25.06 5.44
N GLN A 397 -3.53 23.97 6.04
CA GLN A 397 -4.96 23.69 6.17
C GLN A 397 -5.62 24.69 7.14
N LEU A 398 -6.84 25.12 6.79
CA LEU A 398 -7.61 26.05 7.62
C LEU A 398 -8.19 25.31 8.83
N LYS A 399 -7.96 25.89 10.02
CA LYS A 399 -8.56 25.39 11.25
C LYS A 399 -10.08 25.53 11.21
N THR A 400 -10.79 24.47 11.59
CA THR A 400 -12.26 24.48 11.68
C THR A 400 -12.76 25.15 12.96
N GLU A 401 -14.05 25.51 13.00
CA GLU A 401 -14.68 26.03 14.23
C GLU A 401 -14.65 25.01 15.39
N GLU A 402 -14.76 23.72 15.08
CA GLU A 402 -14.74 22.65 16.08
C GLU A 402 -13.35 22.50 16.69
N GLU A 403 -12.31 22.56 15.86
CA GLU A 403 -10.92 22.55 16.30
C GLU A 403 -10.56 23.81 17.07
N ALA A 404 -11.03 24.98 16.66
CA ALA A 404 -10.83 26.22 17.41
C ALA A 404 -11.44 26.15 18.82
N LYS A 405 -12.61 25.51 18.97
CA LYS A 405 -13.21 25.23 20.30
C LYS A 405 -12.37 24.25 21.12
N LYS A 406 -11.73 23.27 20.47
CA LYS A 406 -10.99 22.17 21.12
C LYS A 406 -9.55 22.53 21.49
N PHE A 407 -8.88 23.32 20.66
CA PHE A 407 -7.45 23.64 20.77
C PHE A 407 -7.16 25.14 20.94
N GLY A 408 -8.18 26.00 20.82
CA GLY A 408 -8.00 27.45 20.75
C GLY A 408 -7.56 27.91 19.36
N GLY A 409 -7.17 29.18 19.27
CA GLY A 409 -6.78 29.82 18.01
C GLY A 409 -7.98 30.32 17.18
N GLU A 410 -7.76 30.59 15.91
CA GLU A 410 -8.74 31.23 15.03
C GLU A 410 -9.21 30.27 13.93
N ALA A 411 -10.53 30.12 13.79
CA ALA A 411 -11.14 29.32 12.73
C ALA A 411 -11.06 30.07 11.39
N GLY A 412 -10.88 29.34 10.30
CA GLY A 412 -10.68 29.92 8.96
C GLY A 412 -9.27 30.48 8.73
N VAL A 413 -8.37 30.38 9.72
CA VAL A 413 -6.93 30.68 9.59
C VAL A 413 -6.16 29.37 9.49
N ALA A 414 -5.12 29.33 8.66
CA ALA A 414 -4.25 28.16 8.52
C ALA A 414 -3.64 27.72 9.87
N TYR A 415 -3.33 26.44 10.03
CA TYR A 415 -2.61 25.94 11.21
C TYR A 415 -1.23 26.62 11.36
N ASP A 416 -0.54 26.80 10.23
CA ASP A 416 0.65 27.62 10.10
C ASP A 416 0.49 28.60 8.93
N ILE A 417 0.24 29.87 9.25
CA ILE A 417 0.10 30.93 8.25
C ILE A 417 1.40 31.24 7.52
N ASN A 418 2.53 30.84 8.09
CA ASN A 418 3.88 31.08 7.60
C ASN A 418 4.54 29.83 7.01
N TYR A 419 3.82 28.71 6.85
CA TYR A 419 4.31 27.52 6.16
C TYR A 419 4.94 27.89 4.80
N HIS A 420 6.20 27.49 4.61
CA HIS A 420 7.05 27.81 3.45
C HIS A 420 7.23 29.32 3.15
N LYS A 421 7.15 30.20 4.16
CA LYS A 421 7.30 31.66 3.99
C LYS A 421 8.40 32.22 4.88
N ALA A 422 8.88 33.42 4.52
CA ALA A 422 9.85 34.19 5.31
C ALA A 422 9.42 34.44 6.76
N GLY A 423 8.10 34.43 7.03
CA GLY A 423 7.56 34.60 8.38
C GLY A 423 7.73 33.40 9.31
N ASP A 424 8.22 32.24 8.84
CA ASP A 424 8.44 31.06 9.68
C ASP A 424 9.71 31.21 10.53
N THR A 425 9.65 32.19 11.43
CA THR A 425 10.70 32.62 12.35
C THR A 425 10.42 32.06 13.75
N ILE A 426 11.32 32.34 14.71
CA ILE A 426 11.11 31.95 16.10
C ILE A 426 9.79 32.46 16.71
N ASP A 427 9.27 33.60 16.25
CA ASP A 427 8.01 34.17 16.73
C ASP A 427 6.77 33.44 16.18
N ASN A 428 6.94 32.57 15.17
CA ASN A 428 5.90 31.71 14.62
C ASN A 428 5.53 30.56 15.56
N LEU A 429 6.39 30.22 16.53
CA LEU A 429 6.26 29.02 17.35
C LEU A 429 5.22 29.16 18.46
N ASN A 430 4.25 28.24 18.50
CA ASN A 430 3.43 28.02 19.68
C ASN A 430 4.22 27.29 20.77
N LYS A 431 4.57 28.02 21.83
CA LYS A 431 5.41 27.53 22.95
C LYS A 431 4.79 26.36 23.73
N GLU A 432 3.46 26.33 23.86
CA GLU A 432 2.78 25.25 24.58
C GLU A 432 2.81 23.97 23.75
N ALA A 433 2.39 24.05 22.48
CA ALA A 433 2.42 22.91 21.57
C ALA A 433 3.83 22.33 21.45
N PHE A 434 4.84 23.19 21.29
CA PHE A 434 6.24 22.78 21.20
C PHE A 434 6.70 21.98 22.43
N LEU A 435 6.36 22.45 23.63
CA LEU A 435 6.71 21.77 24.87
C LEU A 435 5.97 20.44 25.03
N VAL A 436 4.66 20.41 24.80
CA VAL A 436 3.82 19.23 24.99
C VAL A 436 4.20 18.14 23.99
N ASN A 437 4.34 18.47 22.71
CA ASN A 437 4.78 17.50 21.70
C ASN A 437 6.17 16.98 22.02
N THR A 438 7.12 17.82 22.43
CA THR A 438 8.46 17.32 22.81
C THR A 438 8.42 16.41 24.05
N GLN A 439 7.51 16.66 25.01
CA GLN A 439 7.28 15.72 26.12
C GLN A 439 6.67 14.40 25.65
N ALA A 440 5.80 14.42 24.64
CA ALA A 440 5.27 13.20 24.02
C ALA A 440 6.38 12.41 23.33
N ILE A 441 7.30 13.08 22.61
CA ILE A 441 8.51 12.47 22.03
C ILE A 441 9.33 11.80 23.13
N ALA A 442 9.63 12.51 24.22
CA ALA A 442 10.37 11.98 25.37
C ALA A 442 9.68 10.75 25.98
N ASN A 443 8.35 10.75 26.09
CA ASN A 443 7.58 9.61 26.57
C ASN A 443 7.79 8.37 25.69
N SER A 444 7.61 8.50 24.39
CA SER A 444 7.75 7.39 23.43
C SER A 444 9.18 6.89 23.31
N VAL A 445 10.18 7.79 23.30
CA VAL A 445 11.60 7.43 23.35
C VAL A 445 11.91 6.62 24.60
N ALA A 446 11.50 7.07 25.79
CA ALA A 446 11.73 6.33 27.03
C ALA A 446 11.02 4.96 27.05
N LYS A 447 9.83 4.87 26.47
CA LYS A 447 9.07 3.61 26.36
C LYS A 447 9.83 2.59 25.51
N TYR A 448 10.12 2.93 24.25
CA TYR A 448 10.71 2.00 23.31
C TYR A 448 12.21 1.75 23.55
N ALA A 449 12.93 2.71 24.13
CA ALA A 449 14.29 2.49 24.62
C ALA A 449 14.35 1.45 25.75
N LYS A 450 13.23 1.18 26.45
CA LYS A 450 13.14 0.08 27.42
C LYS A 450 12.59 -1.22 26.82
N SER A 451 11.56 -1.13 25.97
CA SER A 451 10.87 -2.30 25.44
C SER A 451 10.02 -1.96 24.22
N PHE A 452 10.06 -2.82 23.21
CA PHE A 452 9.14 -2.80 22.07
C PHE A 452 7.84 -3.57 22.32
N LYS A 453 7.43 -3.77 23.59
CA LYS A 453 6.15 -4.44 23.89
C LYS A 453 5.00 -3.66 23.23
N GLY A 454 4.27 -4.34 22.34
CA GLY A 454 3.21 -3.76 21.52
C GLY A 454 3.60 -3.60 20.04
N ILE A 455 4.89 -3.53 19.72
CA ILE A 455 5.39 -3.51 18.34
C ILE A 455 5.88 -4.93 17.99
N PRO A 456 5.35 -5.57 16.93
CA PRO A 456 5.78 -6.91 16.52
C PRO A 456 7.30 -7.02 16.32
N GLN A 457 7.86 -8.21 16.48
CA GLN A 457 9.23 -8.47 16.03
C GLN A 457 9.27 -8.40 14.51
N VAL A 458 10.44 -8.05 13.97
CA VAL A 458 10.60 -7.94 12.52
C VAL A 458 10.40 -9.31 11.89
N ASN A 459 9.38 -9.40 11.05
CA ASN A 459 9.16 -10.51 10.14
C ASN A 459 9.42 -9.99 8.71
N HIS A 460 10.40 -10.57 8.02
CA HIS A 460 10.79 -10.13 6.68
C HIS A 460 9.65 -10.23 5.65
N LEU A 461 8.75 -11.22 5.79
CA LEU A 461 7.59 -11.38 4.91
C LEU A 461 6.58 -10.27 5.14
N THR A 462 6.23 -10.01 6.40
CA THR A 462 5.32 -8.91 6.78
C THR A 462 5.89 -7.57 6.36
N ARG A 463 7.18 -7.34 6.61
CA ARG A 463 7.88 -6.11 6.21
C ARG A 463 7.89 -5.91 4.70
N ARG A 464 8.17 -6.96 3.92
CA ARG A 464 8.13 -6.87 2.45
C ARG A 464 6.72 -6.57 1.95
N ARG A 465 5.70 -7.27 2.48
CA ARG A 465 4.30 -7.02 2.13
C ARG A 465 3.88 -5.59 2.44
N ASP A 466 4.20 -5.09 3.63
CA ASP A 466 3.85 -3.73 4.04
C ASP A 466 4.62 -2.68 3.20
N ALA A 467 5.88 -2.97 2.81
CA ALA A 467 6.66 -2.16 1.88
C ALA A 467 6.06 -2.12 0.47
N ASP A 468 5.62 -3.28 -0.03
CA ASP A 468 4.97 -3.40 -1.34
C ASP A 468 3.66 -2.59 -1.36
N HIS A 469 2.83 -2.69 -0.32
CA HIS A 469 1.60 -1.89 -0.17
C HIS A 469 1.86 -0.38 -0.21
N ALA A 470 2.85 0.09 0.55
CA ALA A 470 3.24 1.51 0.59
C ALA A 470 3.77 2.03 -0.76
N GLN A 471 4.59 1.24 -1.46
CA GLN A 471 5.13 1.62 -2.77
C GLN A 471 4.06 1.67 -3.86
N ILE A 472 2.98 0.88 -3.73
CA ILE A 472 1.86 0.95 -4.66
C ILE A 472 0.99 2.19 -4.37
N PHE A 473 0.73 2.51 -3.11
CA PHE A 473 0.02 3.74 -2.74
C PHE A 473 0.71 5.00 -3.28
N LYS A 474 2.05 5.06 -3.22
CA LYS A 474 2.83 6.14 -3.84
C LYS A 474 2.56 6.31 -5.34
N ARG A 475 2.31 5.22 -6.07
CA ARG A 475 2.05 5.24 -7.52
C ARG A 475 0.60 5.64 -7.84
N THR A 476 -0.34 5.36 -6.95
CA THR A 476 -1.77 5.66 -7.13
C THR A 476 -2.18 7.04 -6.59
N SER A 477 -1.49 7.55 -5.58
CA SER A 477 -1.78 8.83 -4.89
C SER A 477 -1.08 10.04 -5.50
N ALA A 478 -0.43 9.91 -6.66
CA ALA A 478 0.24 11.01 -7.36
C ALA A 478 -0.75 12.00 -8.00
N HIS A 479 -1.82 12.41 -7.31
CA HIS A 479 -2.77 13.43 -7.76
C HIS A 479 -3.46 14.13 -6.59
N THR A 480 -2.89 15.27 -6.18
CA THR A 480 -3.59 16.56 -5.91
C THR A 480 -2.64 17.52 -5.19
N HIS A 481 -1.66 18.10 -5.88
CA HIS A 481 -0.89 19.22 -5.32
C HIS A 481 -0.83 20.41 -6.26
N ALA A 482 -1.44 21.50 -5.82
CA ALA A 482 -1.08 22.86 -6.21
C ALA A 482 0.01 23.32 -5.22
N HIS A 483 1.28 23.15 -5.59
CA HIS A 483 2.39 23.76 -4.87
C HIS A 483 2.53 25.23 -5.31
N GLY A 484 2.71 26.14 -4.36
CA GLY A 484 3.19 27.50 -4.61
C GLY A 484 4.71 27.59 -4.83
N GLY A 485 5.37 26.47 -5.16
CA GLY A 485 6.81 26.35 -5.37
C GLY A 485 7.17 25.07 -6.14
N PRO A 486 8.37 24.99 -6.75
CA PRO A 486 8.64 24.11 -7.87
C PRO A 486 9.11 22.71 -7.44
N CYS A 487 8.19 21.77 -7.21
CA CYS A 487 8.51 20.36 -6.96
C CYS A 487 7.89 19.47 -8.06
N GLY A 488 8.75 18.75 -8.79
CA GLY A 488 8.37 17.94 -9.95
C GLY A 488 7.76 16.60 -9.56
N ALA A 489 6.49 16.40 -9.92
CA ALA A 489 5.83 15.10 -9.90
C ALA A 489 6.06 14.34 -11.21
N VAL A 490 6.34 13.04 -11.11
CA VAL A 490 6.31 12.09 -12.23
C VAL A 490 4.86 11.67 -12.43
N GLU A 491 4.31 11.90 -13.63
CA GLU A 491 2.91 11.63 -13.96
C GLU A 491 2.54 10.14 -13.80
N SER A 492 1.44 9.86 -13.10
CA SER A 492 0.68 8.60 -13.22
C SER A 492 -0.68 8.84 -13.89
N PHE A 493 -1.13 7.84 -14.63
CA PHE A 493 -2.23 7.88 -15.61
C PHE A 493 -3.61 7.92 -14.93
N PHE A 494 -4.48 8.84 -15.35
CA PHE A 494 -5.93 8.68 -15.25
C PHE A 494 -6.48 8.18 -16.58
N PHE A 495 -7.50 7.31 -16.53
CA PHE A 495 -8.43 7.16 -17.65
C PHE A 495 -8.96 8.55 -18.01
N VAL A 496 -8.73 9.00 -19.23
CA VAL A 496 -9.32 10.23 -19.75
C VAL A 496 -10.83 10.06 -19.72
N ASP A 497 -11.48 10.72 -18.76
CA ASP A 497 -12.91 10.96 -18.79
C ASP A 497 -13.16 11.99 -19.90
N GLY A 498 -13.59 11.51 -21.06
CA GLY A 498 -13.82 12.39 -22.20
C GLY A 498 -14.36 11.64 -23.39
N LEU A 499 -15.70 11.52 -23.48
CA LEU A 499 -16.47 11.66 -24.72
C LEU A 499 -17.97 11.60 -24.37
N HIS A 500 -18.51 12.68 -23.80
CA HIS A 500 -19.91 13.04 -24.07
C HIS A 500 -20.02 13.59 -25.50
N ALA A 501 -19.83 12.73 -26.50
CA ALA A 501 -20.17 13.06 -27.86
C ALA A 501 -21.70 13.19 -27.97
N ASP A 502 -22.16 14.40 -28.28
CA ASP A 502 -23.57 14.67 -28.52
C ASP A 502 -24.12 13.78 -29.66
N ARG A 503 -25.44 13.63 -29.71
CA ARG A 503 -26.11 12.75 -30.68
C ARG A 503 -25.79 13.13 -32.13
N THR A 504 -25.48 14.40 -32.36
CA THR A 504 -25.11 15.00 -33.65
C THR A 504 -23.72 14.55 -34.11
N SER A 505 -22.75 14.52 -33.20
CA SER A 505 -21.38 14.06 -33.43
C SER A 505 -21.32 12.56 -33.70
N LYS A 506 -22.10 11.76 -32.96
CA LYS A 506 -22.27 10.32 -33.23
C LYS A 506 -22.91 10.06 -34.60
N LYS A 507 -23.79 10.94 -35.08
CA LYS A 507 -24.43 10.82 -36.40
C LYS A 507 -23.47 11.21 -37.55
N ARG A 508 -22.63 12.24 -37.36
CA ARG A 508 -21.58 12.63 -38.31
C ARG A 508 -20.48 11.56 -38.45
N MET A 509 -20.04 10.97 -37.34
CA MET A 509 -19.09 9.83 -37.36
C MET A 509 -19.65 8.63 -38.13
N ARG A 510 -20.93 8.27 -37.92
CA ARG A 510 -21.59 7.19 -38.67
C ARG A 510 -21.77 7.52 -40.16
N GLN A 511 -21.93 8.79 -40.51
CA GLN A 511 -22.02 9.24 -41.92
C GLN A 511 -20.67 9.26 -42.64
N HIS A 512 -19.54 9.41 -41.93
CA HIS A 512 -18.20 9.35 -42.53
C HIS A 512 -17.68 7.92 -42.72
N VAL A 513 -18.08 6.97 -41.88
CA VAL A 513 -17.63 5.57 -41.98
C VAL A 513 -18.38 4.75 -43.06
N MET A 514 -19.50 5.26 -43.60
CA MET A 514 -20.33 4.54 -44.59
C MET A 514 -20.23 5.03 -46.05
N LYS A 515 -19.21 5.84 -46.40
CA LYS A 515 -18.97 6.24 -47.80
C LYS A 515 -17.53 5.94 -48.22
N GLY A 516 -17.25 4.69 -48.57
CA GLY A 516 -15.93 4.27 -49.04
C GLY A 516 -15.84 2.82 -49.55
N LYS A 517 -16.65 2.48 -50.57
CA LYS A 517 -16.43 1.46 -51.63
C LYS A 517 -15.68 0.16 -51.27
N ASN A 518 -16.42 -0.93 -51.11
CA ASN A 518 -16.36 -2.11 -51.99
C ASN A 518 -17.51 -3.09 -51.68
N ALA A 519 -18.68 -2.82 -52.26
CA ALA A 519 -19.72 -3.82 -52.46
C ALA A 519 -19.33 -4.73 -53.64
N GLY A 520 -19.49 -6.05 -53.47
CA GLY A 520 -19.66 -6.98 -54.60
C GLY A 520 -18.42 -7.59 -55.22
N LYS A 521 -17.42 -8.05 -54.45
CA LYS A 521 -16.42 -9.02 -54.96
C LYS A 521 -16.21 -10.19 -54.01
N THR A 522 -16.61 -11.37 -54.45
CA THR A 522 -16.27 -12.66 -53.84
C THR A 522 -14.79 -12.94 -54.08
N PHE A 523 -13.98 -12.98 -53.03
CA PHE A 523 -12.60 -13.42 -53.10
C PHE A 523 -12.45 -14.82 -52.49
N HIS A 524 -11.99 -15.77 -53.31
CA HIS A 524 -11.63 -17.11 -52.91
C HIS A 524 -10.39 -17.05 -52.00
N ARG A 525 -10.49 -17.63 -50.80
CA ARG A 525 -9.40 -17.72 -49.81
C ARG A 525 -8.37 -18.77 -50.26
N PRO A 526 -7.08 -18.45 -50.44
CA PRO A 526 -6.02 -19.45 -50.43
C PRO A 526 -5.61 -19.71 -48.98
N SER A 527 -5.56 -20.98 -48.57
CA SER A 527 -4.96 -21.42 -47.32
C SER A 527 -3.50 -20.97 -47.27
N ARG A 528 -3.12 -20.14 -46.29
CA ARG A 528 -1.72 -19.88 -45.98
C ARG A 528 -1.24 -20.82 -44.90
N THR A 529 -0.52 -21.83 -45.38
CA THR A 529 0.42 -22.70 -44.70
C THR A 529 1.43 -21.88 -43.88
N ALA A 530 1.82 -22.45 -42.75
CA ALA A 530 2.74 -21.90 -41.75
C ALA A 530 4.02 -21.29 -42.33
N GLN A 531 4.31 -20.04 -41.96
CA GLN A 531 5.67 -19.49 -42.01
C GLN A 531 6.30 -19.63 -40.63
N VAL A 532 7.18 -20.63 -40.51
CA VAL A 532 8.10 -20.81 -39.40
C VAL A 532 9.19 -19.75 -39.51
N VAL A 533 9.19 -18.77 -38.60
CA VAL A 533 10.32 -17.84 -38.42
C VAL A 533 11.40 -18.58 -37.62
N ARG A 534 12.53 -18.89 -38.27
CA ARG A 534 13.72 -19.44 -37.61
C ARG A 534 14.51 -18.32 -36.94
N TYR A 535 14.60 -18.34 -35.61
CA TYR A 535 15.60 -17.57 -34.85
C TYR A 535 16.86 -18.41 -34.62
N HIS A 536 18.01 -17.75 -34.68
CA HIS A 536 19.34 -18.34 -34.56
C HIS A 536 19.59 -19.05 -33.21
N ALA A 537 20.54 -19.99 -33.24
CA ALA A 537 20.84 -20.98 -32.21
C ALA A 537 21.08 -20.39 -30.81
N MET A 538 20.30 -20.86 -29.83
CA MET A 538 20.51 -20.64 -28.40
C MET A 538 21.25 -21.83 -27.77
N GLU A 539 22.13 -21.55 -26.81
CA GLU A 539 22.83 -22.55 -25.99
C GLU A 539 21.82 -23.51 -25.30
N ARG A 540 22.09 -24.81 -25.42
CA ARG A 540 21.24 -25.88 -24.86
C ARG A 540 21.41 -25.94 -23.33
N ILE A 541 20.42 -25.47 -22.59
CA ILE A 541 20.26 -25.80 -21.17
C ILE A 541 19.72 -27.23 -21.05
N ALA A 542 20.33 -28.05 -20.18
CA ALA A 542 19.93 -29.44 -19.94
C ALA A 542 18.47 -29.54 -19.45
N ARG A 543 17.69 -30.39 -20.13
CA ARG A 543 16.26 -30.62 -19.87
C ARG A 543 16.10 -31.82 -18.90
N PRO A 544 15.39 -31.70 -17.78
CA PRO A 544 15.04 -32.86 -16.97
C PRO A 544 14.09 -33.75 -17.79
N ILE A 545 14.44 -35.03 -17.92
CA ILE A 545 13.65 -36.03 -18.65
C ILE A 545 12.46 -36.42 -17.76
N GLY A 546 11.23 -36.34 -18.28
CA GLY A 546 10.07 -37.00 -17.65
C GLY A 546 8.72 -36.31 -17.72
N THR A 547 8.60 -35.05 -18.15
CA THR A 547 7.29 -34.36 -18.20
C THR A 547 7.07 -33.70 -19.57
N GLN A 548 5.91 -33.98 -20.22
CA GLN A 548 5.57 -33.50 -21.57
C GLN A 548 5.52 -31.96 -21.68
N PHE A 549 5.50 -31.28 -20.54
CA PHE A 549 5.37 -29.83 -20.34
C PHE A 549 6.47 -28.98 -20.99
N PHE A 550 7.69 -29.51 -21.18
CA PHE A 550 8.83 -28.76 -21.71
C PHE A 550 9.07 -28.96 -23.24
N THR A 551 8.05 -29.39 -23.98
CA THR A 551 8.12 -29.56 -25.44
C THR A 551 7.66 -28.33 -26.24
N PHE A 552 7.08 -27.32 -25.57
CA PHE A 552 6.63 -26.06 -26.20
C PHE A 552 7.78 -25.09 -26.48
N PRO A 553 7.79 -24.38 -27.63
CA PRO A 553 8.74 -23.30 -27.89
C PRO A 553 8.41 -22.09 -27.00
N PHE A 554 9.36 -21.67 -26.16
CA PHE A 554 9.18 -20.49 -25.32
C PHE A 554 9.24 -19.20 -26.15
N PRO A 555 8.31 -18.25 -25.95
CA PRO A 555 8.32 -16.94 -26.64
C PRO A 555 9.46 -16.03 -26.15
N VAL A 556 10.08 -16.37 -25.01
CA VAL A 556 11.17 -15.62 -24.35
C VAL A 556 12.14 -16.63 -23.72
N PRO A 557 13.46 -16.36 -23.68
CA PRO A 557 14.41 -17.18 -22.92
C PRO A 557 13.98 -17.33 -21.44
N VAL A 558 13.76 -18.56 -20.98
CA VAL A 558 13.34 -18.85 -19.59
C VAL A 558 14.57 -19.14 -18.73
N THR A 559 14.71 -18.44 -17.60
CA THR A 559 15.79 -18.69 -16.64
C THR A 559 15.57 -19.99 -15.88
N LYS A 560 16.63 -20.58 -15.31
CA LYS A 560 16.51 -21.77 -14.45
C LYS A 560 15.57 -21.54 -13.26
N VAL A 561 15.59 -20.34 -12.68
CA VAL A 561 14.73 -19.94 -11.56
C VAL A 561 13.26 -19.88 -11.99
N ALA A 562 12.96 -19.21 -13.11
CA ALA A 562 11.61 -19.14 -13.65
C ALA A 562 11.08 -20.52 -14.05
N SER A 563 11.93 -21.36 -14.66
CA SER A 563 11.55 -22.74 -15.00
C SER A 563 11.20 -23.56 -13.77
N LYS A 564 11.91 -23.38 -12.66
CA LYS A 564 11.61 -24.05 -11.39
C LYS A 564 10.29 -23.55 -10.80
N ALA A 565 10.09 -22.23 -10.74
CA ALA A 565 8.83 -21.64 -10.25
C ALA A 565 7.61 -22.14 -11.04
N ILE A 566 7.70 -22.16 -12.37
CA ILE A 566 6.65 -22.72 -13.25
C ILE A 566 6.43 -24.20 -12.92
N HIS A 567 7.50 -24.99 -12.85
CA HIS A 567 7.39 -26.42 -12.53
C HIS A 567 6.69 -26.67 -11.19
N ASP A 568 7.14 -26.04 -10.11
CA ASP A 568 6.56 -26.20 -8.78
C ASP A 568 5.09 -25.75 -8.76
N PHE A 569 4.74 -24.70 -9.51
CA PHE A 569 3.34 -24.29 -9.60
C PHE A 569 2.46 -25.37 -10.23
N PHE A 570 2.85 -25.84 -11.42
CA PHE A 570 2.04 -26.79 -12.19
C PHE A 570 2.04 -28.22 -11.63
N THR A 571 2.98 -28.54 -10.72
CA THR A 571 3.11 -29.89 -10.14
C THR A 571 2.77 -29.96 -8.65
N LYS A 572 2.71 -28.83 -7.94
CA LYS A 572 2.43 -28.81 -6.49
C LYS A 572 1.35 -27.79 -6.15
N THR A 573 1.53 -26.53 -6.53
CA THR A 573 0.62 -25.45 -6.15
C THR A 573 -0.79 -25.62 -6.74
N ILE A 574 -0.90 -26.11 -7.98
CA ILE A 574 -2.21 -26.37 -8.61
C ILE A 574 -3.07 -27.34 -7.79
N ASP A 575 -2.47 -28.38 -7.20
CA ASP A 575 -3.20 -29.38 -6.40
C ASP A 575 -3.69 -28.81 -5.04
N LEU A 576 -3.10 -27.70 -4.60
CA LEU A 576 -3.54 -26.96 -3.41
C LEU A 576 -4.61 -25.91 -3.76
N ILE A 577 -4.62 -25.39 -4.99
CA ILE A 577 -5.59 -24.39 -5.46
C ILE A 577 -6.91 -25.06 -5.88
N TYR A 578 -6.83 -26.20 -6.57
CA TYR A 578 -7.97 -26.91 -7.12
C TYR A 578 -8.17 -28.25 -6.40
N PRO A 579 -9.42 -28.71 -6.20
CA PRO A 579 -9.72 -29.95 -5.48
C PRO A 579 -9.46 -31.19 -6.36
N THR A 580 -8.19 -31.46 -6.66
CA THR A 580 -7.78 -32.57 -7.54
C THR A 580 -8.01 -33.94 -6.90
N GLN A 581 -8.20 -33.98 -5.58
CA GLN A 581 -8.61 -35.18 -4.83
C GLN A 581 -10.00 -35.70 -5.28
N LEU A 582 -10.83 -34.87 -5.93
CA LEU A 582 -12.12 -35.28 -6.51
C LEU A 582 -11.98 -36.07 -7.82
N GLY A 583 -10.76 -36.33 -8.29
CA GLY A 583 -10.49 -37.20 -9.44
C GLY A 583 -10.60 -36.51 -10.81
N PHE A 584 -10.58 -35.18 -10.85
CA PHE A 584 -10.63 -34.39 -12.08
C PHE A 584 -9.37 -34.56 -12.93
N ASP A 585 -9.55 -34.62 -14.26
CA ASP A 585 -8.43 -34.51 -15.21
C ASP A 585 -8.09 -33.03 -15.43
N ILE A 586 -6.96 -32.61 -14.85
CA ILE A 586 -6.47 -31.23 -14.90
C ILE A 586 -5.47 -31.00 -16.03
N GLU A 587 -5.02 -32.04 -16.74
CA GLU A 587 -3.91 -31.90 -17.69
C GLU A 587 -4.31 -31.02 -18.88
N GLN A 588 -5.53 -31.15 -19.38
CA GLN A 588 -6.07 -30.25 -20.40
C GLN A 588 -6.14 -28.79 -19.91
N TYR A 589 -6.45 -28.58 -18.63
CA TYR A 589 -6.52 -27.24 -18.03
C TYR A 589 -5.12 -26.61 -17.91
N LYS A 590 -4.12 -27.40 -17.47
CA LYS A 590 -2.72 -26.97 -17.42
C LYS A 590 -2.21 -26.56 -18.79
N LEU A 591 -2.50 -27.35 -19.83
CA LEU A 591 -2.10 -27.06 -21.21
C LEU A 591 -2.73 -25.76 -21.73
N ARG A 592 -4.01 -25.53 -21.45
CA ARG A 592 -4.68 -24.26 -21.79
C ARG A 592 -4.02 -23.07 -21.10
N TRP A 593 -3.71 -23.19 -19.81
CA TRP A 593 -3.11 -22.09 -19.06
C TRP A 593 -1.67 -21.79 -19.52
N LEU A 594 -0.88 -22.82 -19.88
CA LEU A 594 0.41 -22.62 -20.55
C LEU A 594 0.26 -21.93 -21.91
N GLY A 595 -0.78 -22.30 -22.69
CA GLY A 595 -1.10 -21.62 -23.94
C GLY A 595 -1.36 -20.13 -23.76
N ILE A 596 -2.09 -19.75 -22.71
CA ILE A 596 -2.34 -18.34 -22.35
C ILE A 596 -1.04 -17.67 -21.89
N MET A 597 -0.27 -18.32 -21.03
CA MET A 597 1.00 -17.78 -20.51
C MET A 597 2.00 -17.47 -21.62
N PHE A 598 2.08 -18.31 -22.65
CA PHE A 598 3.07 -18.18 -23.71
C PHE A 598 2.59 -17.43 -24.95
N VAL A 599 1.38 -16.89 -24.94
CA VAL A 599 0.85 -16.16 -26.10
C VAL A 599 1.57 -14.82 -26.34
N SER A 600 2.08 -14.18 -25.29
CA SER A 600 2.81 -12.92 -25.37
C SER A 600 3.76 -12.72 -24.19
N LYS A 601 4.75 -11.83 -24.34
CA LYS A 601 5.65 -11.43 -23.24
C LYS A 601 4.91 -10.84 -22.02
N PRO A 602 3.90 -9.96 -22.16
CA PRO A 602 3.16 -9.48 -21.00
C PRO A 602 2.31 -10.57 -20.33
N ALA A 603 1.69 -11.50 -21.07
CA ALA A 603 1.06 -12.67 -20.47
C ALA A 603 2.07 -13.50 -19.66
N TYR A 604 3.23 -13.77 -20.24
CA TYR A 604 4.27 -14.55 -19.59
C TYR A 604 4.73 -13.91 -18.27
N ASN A 605 5.01 -12.61 -18.31
CA ASN A 605 5.45 -11.85 -17.13
C ASN A 605 4.38 -11.83 -16.03
N CYS A 606 3.12 -11.56 -16.39
CA CYS A 606 2.00 -11.55 -15.45
C CYS A 606 1.75 -12.93 -14.83
N SER A 607 1.71 -13.97 -15.66
CA SER A 607 1.56 -15.35 -15.19
C SER A 607 2.73 -15.77 -14.31
N LEU A 608 3.96 -15.35 -14.61
CA LEU A 608 5.12 -15.66 -13.77
C LEU A 608 5.03 -14.97 -12.40
N ALA A 609 4.56 -13.73 -12.35
CA ALA A 609 4.33 -13.02 -11.09
C ALA A 609 3.23 -13.70 -10.25
N LEU A 610 2.10 -14.06 -10.86
CA LEU A 610 1.04 -14.85 -10.21
C LEU A 610 1.56 -16.20 -9.71
N ILE A 611 2.34 -16.92 -10.53
CA ILE A 611 2.97 -18.20 -10.18
C ILE A 611 3.87 -18.03 -8.96
N GLN A 612 4.68 -16.98 -8.92
CA GLN A 612 5.59 -16.73 -7.83
C GLN A 612 4.83 -16.45 -6.53
N SER A 613 3.87 -15.51 -6.54
CA SER A 613 3.05 -15.20 -5.38
C SER A 613 2.29 -16.43 -4.89
N SER A 614 1.75 -17.24 -5.80
CA SER A 614 1.04 -18.46 -5.44
C SER A 614 1.99 -19.50 -4.81
N ASN A 615 3.17 -19.72 -5.37
CA ASN A 615 4.13 -20.66 -4.78
C ASN A 615 4.60 -20.19 -3.39
N GLU A 616 4.79 -18.89 -3.22
CA GLU A 616 5.14 -18.29 -1.93
C GLU A 616 4.02 -18.52 -0.91
N THR A 617 2.77 -18.22 -1.27
CA THR A 617 1.61 -18.38 -0.38
C THR A 617 1.32 -19.84 -0.05
N TYR A 618 1.29 -20.73 -1.04
CA TYR A 618 0.83 -22.12 -0.84
C TYR A 618 1.95 -23.10 -0.45
N LEU A 619 3.18 -22.87 -0.88
CA LEU A 619 4.31 -23.78 -0.61
C LEU A 619 5.31 -23.21 0.40
N GLY A 620 5.21 -21.92 0.76
CA GLY A 620 6.25 -21.22 1.52
C GLY A 620 7.58 -21.09 0.75
N ALA A 621 7.57 -21.33 -0.56
CA ALA A 621 8.77 -21.40 -1.39
C ALA A 621 8.95 -20.07 -2.15
N GLY A 622 9.77 -19.18 -1.58
CA GLY A 622 10.21 -17.95 -2.24
C GLY A 622 11.19 -18.23 -3.37
N TYR A 623 10.78 -17.96 -4.60
CA TYR A 623 11.71 -17.94 -5.73
C TYR A 623 12.20 -16.52 -5.89
N SER A 624 13.47 -16.24 -5.54
CA SER A 624 14.08 -14.93 -5.75
C SER A 624 14.29 -14.66 -7.24
N CYS A 625 13.20 -14.51 -8.00
CA CYS A 625 13.28 -13.97 -9.33
C CYS A 625 13.46 -12.46 -9.15
N SER A 626 14.68 -11.97 -9.33
CA SER A 626 15.11 -10.57 -9.13
C SER A 626 14.34 -9.53 -9.99
N ASN A 627 13.29 -9.94 -10.69
CA ASN A 627 12.58 -9.21 -11.72
C ASN A 627 11.05 -9.22 -11.56
N SER A 628 10.45 -9.73 -10.48
CA SER A 628 8.96 -9.75 -10.37
C SER A 628 8.33 -8.36 -10.52
N LEU A 629 8.84 -7.35 -9.81
CA LEU A 629 8.40 -5.95 -9.89
C LEU A 629 8.68 -5.31 -11.27
N LEU A 630 9.84 -5.62 -11.87
CA LEU A 630 10.19 -5.16 -13.22
C LEU A 630 9.27 -5.80 -14.28
N CYS A 631 8.95 -7.08 -14.13
CA CYS A 631 8.04 -7.82 -14.99
C CYS A 631 6.61 -7.30 -14.87
N LEU A 632 6.14 -6.97 -13.67
CA LEU A 632 4.82 -6.35 -13.43
C LEU A 632 4.75 -4.94 -14.02
N SER A 633 5.74 -4.09 -13.78
CA SER A 633 5.83 -2.75 -14.39
C SER A 633 5.84 -2.81 -15.92
N GLN A 634 6.66 -3.69 -16.51
CA GLN A 634 6.66 -3.90 -17.96
C GLN A 634 5.32 -4.44 -18.49
N THR A 635 4.62 -5.25 -17.69
CA THR A 635 3.30 -5.77 -18.04
C THR A 635 2.26 -4.65 -18.08
N LEU A 636 2.26 -3.76 -17.08
CA LEU A 636 1.35 -2.61 -17.03
C LEU A 636 1.59 -1.64 -18.20
N ASP A 637 2.84 -1.32 -18.50
CA ASP A 637 3.21 -0.46 -19.65
C ASP A 637 2.74 -1.05 -21.00
N GLN A 638 2.83 -2.36 -21.14
CA GLN A 638 2.41 -3.07 -22.36
C GLN A 638 0.89 -3.25 -22.42
N LEU A 639 0.24 -3.51 -21.28
CA LEU A 639 -1.21 -3.57 -21.19
C LEU A 639 -1.83 -2.22 -21.57
N ALA A 640 -1.23 -1.09 -21.15
CA ALA A 640 -1.66 0.25 -21.56
C ALA A 640 -1.62 0.41 -23.09
N LYS A 641 -0.53 -0.03 -23.73
CA LYS A 641 -0.40 -0.02 -25.21
C LYS A 641 -1.44 -0.93 -25.88
N GLN A 642 -1.73 -2.08 -25.28
CA GLN A 642 -2.71 -3.04 -25.81
C GLN A 642 -4.15 -2.53 -25.67
N LEU A 643 -4.49 -1.87 -24.56
CA LEU A 643 -5.78 -1.21 -24.35
C LEU A 643 -6.00 -0.01 -25.28
N ALA A 644 -4.92 0.63 -25.74
CA ALA A 644 -4.96 1.68 -26.76
C ALA A 644 -5.03 1.15 -28.21
N SER A 645 -5.03 -0.18 -28.41
CA SER A 645 -5.01 -0.83 -29.73
C SER A 645 -6.33 -1.49 -30.10
N SER A 646 -6.43 -2.04 -31.31
CA SER A 646 -7.57 -2.87 -31.74
C SER A 646 -7.75 -4.14 -30.91
N GLU A 647 -6.73 -4.58 -30.17
CA GLU A 647 -6.74 -5.80 -29.34
C GLU A 647 -7.30 -5.59 -27.93
N ALA A 648 -7.75 -4.37 -27.60
CA ALA A 648 -8.25 -4.01 -26.26
C ALA A 648 -9.35 -4.94 -25.73
N LEU A 649 -10.20 -5.47 -26.63
CA LEU A 649 -11.32 -6.35 -26.28
C LEU A 649 -11.04 -7.84 -26.55
N SER A 650 -9.78 -8.23 -26.74
CA SER A 650 -9.41 -9.64 -26.98
C SER A 650 -9.50 -10.49 -25.71
N ASP A 651 -9.71 -11.81 -25.87
CA ASP A 651 -9.64 -12.78 -24.77
C ASP A 651 -8.27 -12.78 -24.07
N HIS A 652 -7.23 -12.39 -24.81
CA HIS A 652 -5.88 -12.26 -24.30
C HIS A 652 -5.75 -11.10 -23.31
N THR A 653 -6.29 -9.91 -23.63
CA THR A 653 -6.33 -8.78 -22.71
C THR A 653 -7.09 -9.15 -21.43
N LEU A 654 -8.23 -9.84 -21.58
CA LEU A 654 -9.04 -10.27 -20.44
C LEU A 654 -8.30 -11.28 -19.55
N SER A 655 -7.51 -12.18 -20.14
CA SER A 655 -6.67 -13.12 -19.42
C SER A 655 -5.53 -12.45 -18.65
N ILE A 656 -4.88 -11.43 -19.24
CA ILE A 656 -3.84 -10.63 -18.56
C ILE A 656 -4.44 -9.90 -17.36
N VAL A 657 -5.56 -9.19 -17.55
CA VAL A 657 -6.24 -8.45 -16.49
C VAL A 657 -6.68 -9.40 -15.38
N THR A 658 -7.25 -10.55 -15.73
CA THR A 658 -7.65 -11.57 -14.75
C THR A 658 -6.44 -12.11 -13.97
N ALA A 659 -5.29 -12.34 -14.63
CA ALA A 659 -4.07 -12.78 -13.96
C ALA A 659 -3.49 -11.70 -13.02
N LEU A 660 -3.58 -10.42 -13.39
CA LEU A 660 -3.20 -9.29 -12.52
C LEU A 660 -4.09 -9.26 -11.27
N ILE A 661 -5.41 -9.32 -11.43
CA ILE A 661 -6.34 -9.35 -10.30
C ILE A 661 -6.00 -10.50 -9.35
N ASN A 662 -5.84 -11.72 -9.88
CA ASN A 662 -5.51 -12.88 -9.05
C ASN A 662 -4.12 -12.74 -8.38
N HIS A 663 -3.15 -12.10 -9.03
CA HIS A 663 -1.85 -11.82 -8.42
C HIS A 663 -1.99 -10.88 -7.22
N GLU A 664 -2.67 -9.75 -7.41
CA GLU A 664 -2.92 -8.78 -6.34
C GLU A 664 -3.72 -9.40 -5.18
N GLN A 665 -4.72 -10.23 -5.50
CA GLN A 665 -5.52 -10.94 -4.48
C GLN A 665 -4.70 -11.95 -3.66
N VAL A 666 -3.81 -12.71 -4.31
CA VAL A 666 -2.91 -13.65 -3.62
C VAL A 666 -1.84 -12.91 -2.81
N ALA A 667 -1.43 -11.72 -3.26
CA ALA A 667 -0.51 -10.85 -2.55
C ALA A 667 -1.17 -10.06 -1.39
N GLY A 668 -2.50 -10.00 -1.34
CA GLY A 668 -3.26 -9.24 -0.33
C GLY A 668 -3.46 -7.76 -0.67
N HIS A 669 -3.19 -7.35 -1.92
CA HIS A 669 -3.32 -5.98 -2.43
C HIS A 669 -4.75 -5.73 -2.95
N TYR A 670 -5.71 -5.63 -2.02
CA TYR A 670 -7.12 -5.63 -2.40
C TYR A 670 -7.61 -4.34 -3.08
N VAL A 671 -6.99 -3.19 -2.80
CA VAL A 671 -7.38 -1.91 -3.42
C VAL A 671 -7.01 -1.91 -4.91
N GLU A 672 -5.81 -2.39 -5.20
CA GLU A 672 -5.23 -2.58 -6.53
C GLU A 672 -6.02 -3.60 -7.34
N ALA A 673 -6.34 -4.75 -6.71
CA ALA A 673 -7.25 -5.72 -7.28
C ALA A 673 -8.59 -5.05 -7.68
N GLY A 674 -9.11 -4.14 -6.86
CA GLY A 674 -10.32 -3.37 -7.15
C GLY A 674 -10.23 -2.50 -8.40
N ALA A 675 -9.08 -1.86 -8.66
CA ALA A 675 -8.86 -1.09 -9.89
C ALA A 675 -8.88 -2.01 -11.13
N HIS A 676 -8.20 -3.16 -11.06
CA HIS A 676 -8.18 -4.12 -12.15
C HIS A 676 -9.53 -4.80 -12.38
N VAL A 677 -10.29 -5.10 -11.32
CA VAL A 677 -11.65 -5.66 -11.37
C VAL A 677 -12.62 -4.70 -12.07
N LYS A 678 -12.54 -3.39 -11.78
CA LYS A 678 -13.32 -2.37 -12.52
C LYS A 678 -12.97 -2.36 -14.01
N GLY A 679 -11.67 -2.48 -14.34
CA GLY A 679 -11.21 -2.61 -15.74
C GLY A 679 -11.75 -3.86 -16.43
N MET A 680 -11.73 -5.01 -15.74
CA MET A 680 -12.29 -6.27 -16.22
C MET A 680 -13.79 -6.14 -16.52
N LYS A 681 -14.58 -5.58 -15.58
CA LYS A 681 -16.01 -5.31 -15.79
C LYS A 681 -16.26 -4.45 -17.02
N ARG A 682 -15.48 -3.40 -17.20
CA ARG A 682 -15.60 -2.52 -18.38
C ARG A 682 -15.33 -3.26 -19.68
N ILE A 683 -14.30 -4.11 -19.74
CA ILE A 683 -13.99 -4.91 -20.94
C ILE A 683 -15.14 -5.87 -21.26
N VAL A 684 -15.68 -6.56 -20.24
CA VAL A 684 -16.82 -7.48 -20.42
C VAL A 684 -18.06 -6.73 -20.92
N ASP A 685 -18.37 -5.57 -20.36
CA ASP A 685 -19.50 -4.73 -20.80
C ASP A 685 -19.35 -4.28 -22.25
N LEU A 686 -18.13 -3.90 -22.66
CA LEU A 686 -17.85 -3.49 -24.04
C LEU A 686 -17.96 -4.65 -25.04
N ARG A 687 -17.81 -5.90 -24.57
CA ARG A 687 -18.05 -7.12 -25.37
C ARG A 687 -19.52 -7.55 -25.36
N GLY A 688 -20.37 -6.82 -24.65
CA GLY A 688 -21.80 -7.07 -24.59
C GLY A 688 -22.21 -8.09 -23.54
N GLY A 689 -21.42 -8.32 -22.47
CA GLY A 689 -21.78 -9.22 -21.37
C GLY A 689 -21.00 -10.54 -21.33
N LEU A 690 -21.15 -11.27 -20.22
CA LEU A 690 -20.45 -12.55 -19.99
C LEU A 690 -20.87 -13.65 -20.96
N GLU A 691 -22.11 -13.60 -21.45
CA GLU A 691 -22.69 -14.52 -22.44
C GLU A 691 -22.00 -14.46 -23.80
N ASN A 692 -21.31 -13.35 -24.10
CA ASN A 692 -20.59 -13.14 -25.35
C ASN A 692 -19.12 -13.60 -25.28
N ILE A 693 -18.70 -14.19 -24.16
CA ILE A 693 -17.36 -14.79 -24.00
C ILE A 693 -17.42 -16.22 -24.56
N GLN A 694 -16.70 -16.46 -25.66
CA GLN A 694 -16.76 -17.72 -26.40
C GLN A 694 -16.13 -18.92 -25.65
N ASP A 695 -15.13 -18.68 -24.81
CA ASP A 695 -14.47 -19.73 -24.03
C ASP A 695 -15.05 -19.81 -22.60
N GLY A 696 -15.74 -20.92 -22.31
CA GLY A 696 -16.29 -21.20 -20.98
C GLY A 696 -15.25 -21.27 -19.86
N ALA A 697 -13.99 -21.64 -20.16
CA ALA A 697 -12.91 -21.64 -19.18
C ALA A 697 -12.49 -20.21 -18.78
N VAL A 698 -12.56 -19.26 -19.72
CA VAL A 698 -12.29 -17.84 -19.46
C VAL A 698 -13.45 -17.22 -18.68
N ALA A 699 -14.70 -17.52 -19.07
CA ALA A 699 -15.89 -17.05 -18.37
C ALA A 699 -15.94 -17.51 -16.91
N THR A 700 -15.65 -18.79 -16.64
CA THR A 700 -15.59 -19.33 -15.27
C THR A 700 -14.46 -18.69 -14.46
N LYS A 701 -13.29 -18.42 -15.07
CA LYS A 701 -12.18 -17.75 -14.39
C LYS A 701 -12.52 -16.30 -13.99
N ILE A 702 -13.21 -15.56 -14.86
CA ILE A 702 -13.68 -14.20 -14.56
C ILE A 702 -14.66 -14.22 -13.40
N CYS A 703 -15.67 -15.09 -13.46
CA CYS A 703 -16.68 -15.20 -12.40
C CYS A 703 -16.06 -15.60 -11.06
N ARG A 704 -15.13 -16.56 -11.07
CA ARG A 704 -14.40 -16.96 -9.88
C ARG A 704 -13.56 -15.82 -9.30
N THR A 705 -12.95 -14.99 -10.15
CA THR A 705 -12.16 -13.82 -9.75
C THR A 705 -13.07 -12.76 -9.10
N ASP A 706 -14.26 -12.52 -9.69
CA ASP A 706 -15.27 -11.59 -9.16
C ASP A 706 -15.83 -12.05 -7.79
N ILE A 707 -16.22 -13.32 -7.67
CA ILE A 707 -16.70 -13.91 -6.41
C ILE A 707 -15.61 -13.82 -5.33
N LEU A 708 -14.37 -14.16 -5.65
CA LEU A 708 -13.26 -14.05 -4.70
C LEU A 708 -13.08 -12.61 -4.21
N PHE A 709 -13.07 -11.66 -5.14
CA PHE A 709 -12.93 -10.25 -4.82
C PHE A 709 -14.07 -9.76 -3.92
N THR A 710 -15.30 -10.14 -4.27
CA THR A 710 -16.52 -9.83 -3.53
C THR A 710 -16.46 -10.33 -2.08
N LEU A 711 -16.06 -11.59 -1.90
CA LEU A 711 -15.94 -12.19 -0.58
C LEU A 711 -14.83 -11.53 0.26
N GLN A 712 -13.69 -11.21 -0.35
CA GLN A 712 -12.59 -10.51 0.32
C GLN A 712 -12.98 -9.10 0.78
N GLN A 713 -13.76 -8.39 -0.04
CA GLN A 713 -14.21 -7.03 0.27
C GLN A 713 -15.52 -6.98 1.07
N CYS A 714 -16.15 -8.13 1.33
CA CYS A 714 -17.51 -8.22 1.87
C CYS A 714 -18.52 -7.37 1.08
N GLY A 715 -18.30 -7.21 -0.23
CA GLY A 715 -19.08 -6.35 -1.11
C GLY A 715 -20.12 -7.11 -1.93
N HIS A 716 -20.56 -6.51 -3.05
CA HIS A 716 -21.46 -7.14 -4.02
C HIS A 716 -20.69 -7.62 -5.26
N PRO A 717 -21.14 -8.72 -5.89
CA PRO A 717 -20.57 -9.18 -7.15
C PRO A 717 -20.84 -8.18 -8.28
N LEU A 718 -19.90 -8.07 -9.22
CA LEU A 718 -20.06 -7.23 -10.42
C LEU A 718 -20.80 -7.94 -11.54
N PHE A 719 -20.83 -9.26 -11.51
CA PHE A 719 -21.52 -10.07 -12.49
C PHE A 719 -22.53 -11.02 -11.84
N TYR A 720 -23.30 -11.68 -12.69
CA TYR A 720 -24.18 -12.77 -12.32
C TYR A 720 -24.12 -13.85 -13.39
N ARG A 721 -24.01 -15.11 -12.98
CA ARG A 721 -24.01 -16.27 -13.88
C ARG A 721 -24.58 -17.48 -13.15
N ASP A 722 -25.68 -18.02 -13.67
CA ASP A 722 -26.30 -19.22 -13.16
C ASP A 722 -26.49 -20.24 -14.28
N ARG A 723 -25.96 -21.45 -14.08
CA ARG A 723 -25.98 -22.56 -15.03
C ARG A 723 -26.52 -23.84 -14.40
N MET A 724 -27.13 -23.77 -13.22
CA MET A 724 -27.60 -24.95 -12.47
C MET A 724 -28.56 -25.82 -13.29
N ASP A 725 -29.53 -25.22 -13.97
CA ASP A 725 -30.51 -25.95 -14.79
C ASP A 725 -29.87 -26.77 -15.92
N GLU A 726 -28.85 -26.22 -16.57
CA GLU A 726 -28.13 -26.90 -17.64
C GLU A 726 -27.30 -28.07 -17.11
N ILE A 727 -26.64 -27.86 -15.98
CA ILE A 727 -25.82 -28.89 -15.34
C ILE A 727 -26.69 -30.03 -14.82
N GLN A 728 -27.85 -29.72 -14.22
CA GLN A 728 -28.81 -30.74 -13.79
C GLN A 728 -29.30 -31.61 -14.95
N LYS A 729 -29.62 -31.01 -16.12
CA LYS A 729 -29.98 -31.76 -17.33
C LYS A 729 -28.85 -32.65 -17.82
N THR A 730 -27.61 -32.15 -17.82
CA THR A 730 -26.43 -32.94 -18.21
C THR A 730 -26.21 -34.10 -17.23
N LEU A 731 -26.31 -33.89 -15.92
CA LEU A 731 -26.21 -34.94 -14.90
C LEU A 731 -27.29 -36.02 -15.09
N LEU A 732 -28.54 -35.61 -15.33
CA LEU A 732 -29.64 -36.53 -15.61
C LEU A 732 -29.37 -37.40 -16.83
N SER A 733 -28.82 -36.80 -17.90
CA SER A 733 -28.45 -37.55 -19.11
C SER A 733 -27.35 -38.61 -18.86
N ARG A 734 -26.52 -38.41 -17.82
CA ARG A 734 -25.47 -39.33 -17.38
C ARG A 734 -25.95 -40.30 -16.28
N GLY A 735 -27.23 -40.26 -15.90
CA GLY A 735 -27.81 -41.12 -14.88
C GLY A 735 -27.57 -40.66 -13.43
N PHE A 736 -27.22 -39.38 -13.23
CA PHE A 736 -27.00 -38.79 -11.91
C PHE A 736 -28.08 -37.76 -11.58
N THR A 737 -28.34 -37.56 -10.29
CA THR A 737 -29.28 -36.56 -9.77
C THR A 737 -28.67 -35.82 -8.59
N LEU A 738 -28.97 -34.52 -8.46
CA LEU A 738 -28.71 -33.74 -7.26
C LEU A 738 -29.90 -33.90 -6.30
N GLN A 739 -30.07 -35.07 -5.70
CA GLN A 739 -31.08 -35.30 -4.66
C GLN A 739 -30.53 -34.91 -3.28
N SER A 740 -31.20 -33.98 -2.59
CA SER A 740 -30.96 -33.76 -1.16
C SER A 740 -31.61 -34.85 -0.32
N ALA A 741 -31.09 -35.06 0.90
CA ALA A 741 -31.78 -35.86 1.91
C ALA A 741 -33.11 -35.16 2.28
N GLU A 742 -34.23 -35.85 2.10
CA GLU A 742 -35.52 -35.42 2.65
C GLU A 742 -35.49 -35.62 4.17
N GLY A 743 -35.57 -34.54 4.95
CA GLY A 743 -35.61 -34.68 6.41
C GLY A 743 -35.45 -33.39 7.21
N HIS A 744 -34.74 -32.38 6.69
CA HIS A 744 -34.57 -31.11 7.39
C HIS A 744 -35.86 -30.28 7.37
N LYS A 745 -36.32 -29.85 8.55
CA LYS A 745 -37.59 -29.11 8.71
C LYS A 745 -37.41 -27.63 8.35
N PHE A 746 -37.32 -27.32 7.06
CA PHE A 746 -37.15 -25.95 6.53
C PHE A 746 -38.40 -25.04 6.61
N ARG A 747 -39.32 -25.24 7.57
CA ARG A 747 -40.66 -24.61 7.52
C ARG A 747 -40.66 -23.07 7.61
N SER A 748 -39.52 -22.43 7.91
CA SER A 748 -39.40 -20.98 8.13
C SER A 748 -38.28 -20.26 7.38
N PHE A 749 -37.51 -20.92 6.49
CA PHE A 749 -36.39 -20.27 5.79
C PHE A 749 -36.83 -19.54 4.52
N GLN A 750 -36.06 -18.51 4.15
CA GLN A 750 -36.19 -17.86 2.86
C GLN A 750 -35.98 -18.87 1.71
N PRO A 751 -36.73 -18.77 0.59
CA PRO A 751 -36.62 -19.71 -0.52
C PRO A 751 -35.20 -19.88 -1.07
N VAL A 752 -34.42 -18.79 -1.11
CA VAL A 752 -33.04 -18.80 -1.63
C VAL A 752 -32.12 -19.64 -0.75
N ILE A 753 -32.17 -19.48 0.58
CA ILE A 753 -31.37 -20.27 1.52
C ILE A 753 -31.74 -21.74 1.46
N LYS A 754 -33.04 -22.03 1.37
CA LYS A 754 -33.53 -23.41 1.23
C LYS A 754 -33.03 -24.07 -0.06
N GLN A 755 -33.08 -23.35 -1.19
CA GLN A 755 -32.62 -23.87 -2.48
C GLN A 755 -31.10 -24.07 -2.49
N ALA A 756 -30.34 -23.07 -2.04
CA ALA A 756 -28.88 -23.17 -1.96
C ALA A 756 -28.45 -24.33 -1.05
N PHE A 757 -29.09 -24.50 0.12
CA PHE A 757 -28.82 -25.63 1.00
C PHE A 757 -29.08 -26.97 0.32
N HIS A 758 -30.20 -27.10 -0.40
CA HIS A 758 -30.55 -28.31 -1.15
C HIS A 758 -29.51 -28.62 -2.23
N ASP A 759 -29.12 -27.62 -3.01
CA ASP A 759 -28.17 -27.78 -4.11
C ASP A 759 -26.77 -28.15 -3.60
N VAL A 760 -26.27 -27.45 -2.57
CA VAL A 760 -24.98 -27.77 -1.94
C VAL A 760 -25.00 -29.19 -1.36
N SER A 761 -26.06 -29.56 -0.65
CA SER A 761 -26.19 -30.91 -0.07
C SER A 761 -26.27 -31.98 -1.15
N GLY A 762 -26.99 -31.71 -2.25
CA GLY A 762 -27.07 -32.60 -3.40
C GLY A 762 -25.70 -32.84 -4.06
N VAL A 763 -24.88 -31.79 -4.19
CA VAL A 763 -23.51 -31.88 -4.71
C VAL A 763 -22.62 -32.70 -3.77
N CYS A 764 -22.71 -32.47 -2.46
CA CYS A 764 -21.98 -33.27 -1.48
C CYS A 764 -22.34 -34.76 -1.58
N ASN A 765 -23.64 -35.07 -1.65
CA ASN A 765 -24.13 -36.45 -1.81
C ASN A 765 -23.66 -37.11 -3.10
N LEU A 766 -23.64 -36.36 -4.21
CA LEU A 766 -23.17 -36.84 -5.50
C LEU A 766 -21.72 -37.32 -5.41
N PHE A 767 -20.82 -36.50 -4.85
CA PHE A 767 -19.41 -36.90 -4.68
C PHE A 767 -19.23 -37.98 -3.63
N ASN A 768 -19.89 -37.87 -2.47
CA ASN A 768 -19.76 -38.87 -1.39
C ASN A 768 -20.21 -40.27 -1.83
N LYS A 769 -21.17 -40.40 -2.76
CA LYS A 769 -21.67 -41.69 -3.27
C LYS A 769 -21.03 -42.17 -4.57
N HIS A 770 -20.59 -41.25 -5.44
CA HIS A 770 -20.28 -41.57 -6.83
C HIS A 770 -18.94 -41.03 -7.32
N ILE A 771 -18.02 -40.63 -6.42
CA ILE A 771 -16.69 -40.14 -6.82
C ILE A 771 -15.95 -41.05 -7.81
N ASP A 772 -16.01 -42.37 -7.61
CA ASP A 772 -15.36 -43.36 -8.49
C ASP A 772 -15.90 -43.33 -9.93
N LYS A 773 -17.12 -42.82 -10.13
CA LYS A 773 -17.78 -42.72 -11.43
C LYS A 773 -17.52 -41.39 -12.14
N LYS A 774 -16.78 -40.46 -11.52
CA LYS A 774 -16.43 -39.14 -12.07
C LYS A 774 -17.65 -38.41 -12.68
N PRO A 775 -18.65 -38.07 -11.85
CA PRO A 775 -19.95 -37.58 -12.33
C PRO A 775 -19.88 -36.22 -13.03
N LEU A 776 -18.85 -35.42 -12.71
CA LEU A 776 -18.60 -34.08 -13.22
C LEU A 776 -17.14 -33.93 -13.65
N ASP A 777 -16.90 -33.10 -14.66
CA ASP A 777 -15.56 -32.56 -14.92
C ASP A 777 -15.27 -31.29 -14.09
N LEU A 778 -14.04 -30.77 -14.17
CA LEU A 778 -13.61 -29.60 -13.40
C LEU A 778 -14.42 -28.35 -13.77
N VAL A 779 -14.75 -28.14 -15.05
CA VAL A 779 -15.46 -26.93 -15.51
C VAL A 779 -16.90 -26.98 -15.04
N GLU A 780 -17.57 -28.13 -15.17
CA GLU A 780 -18.93 -28.34 -14.68
C GLU A 780 -18.99 -28.15 -13.15
N PHE A 781 -18.01 -28.66 -12.40
CA PHE A 781 -17.92 -28.43 -10.97
C PHE A 781 -17.73 -26.94 -10.63
N GLN A 782 -16.85 -26.22 -11.34
CA GLN A 782 -16.70 -24.77 -11.14
C GLN A 782 -17.98 -23.98 -11.46
N GLU A 783 -18.73 -24.35 -12.50
CA GLU A 783 -19.99 -23.68 -12.85
C GLU A 783 -21.07 -23.90 -11.77
N ILE A 784 -21.13 -25.07 -11.14
CA ILE A 784 -21.99 -25.30 -9.95
C ILE A 784 -21.58 -24.35 -8.83
N LEU A 785 -20.29 -24.30 -8.50
CA LEU A 785 -19.78 -23.46 -7.42
C LEU A 785 -20.08 -21.97 -7.67
N ILE A 786 -19.86 -21.50 -8.90
CA ILE A 786 -20.12 -20.12 -9.34
C ILE A 786 -21.62 -19.79 -9.21
N SER A 787 -22.49 -20.67 -9.69
CA SER A 787 -23.94 -20.44 -9.69
C SER A 787 -24.49 -20.31 -8.27
N ILE A 788 -24.11 -21.24 -7.38
CA ILE A 788 -24.55 -21.22 -5.99
C ILE A 788 -23.99 -19.99 -5.25
N CYS A 789 -22.71 -19.64 -5.47
CA CYS A 789 -22.13 -18.47 -4.83
C CYS A 789 -22.79 -17.17 -5.28
N TYR A 790 -23.09 -17.00 -6.57
CA TYR A 790 -23.82 -15.81 -7.02
C TYR A 790 -25.24 -15.75 -6.44
N GLN A 791 -25.97 -16.86 -6.39
CA GLN A 791 -27.30 -16.91 -5.74
C GLN A 791 -27.23 -16.50 -4.26
N LEU A 792 -26.23 -16.99 -3.51
CA LEU A 792 -26.04 -16.62 -2.11
C LEU A 792 -25.65 -15.15 -1.95
N LEU A 793 -24.76 -14.63 -2.80
CA LEU A 793 -24.28 -13.24 -2.75
C LEU A 793 -25.30 -12.22 -3.28
N GLU A 794 -26.21 -12.63 -4.16
CA GLU A 794 -27.34 -11.80 -4.59
C GLU A 794 -28.40 -11.71 -3.49
N PHE A 795 -28.61 -12.78 -2.71
CA PHE A 795 -29.51 -12.73 -1.56
C PHE A 795 -29.02 -11.73 -0.51
N ARG A 796 -27.76 -11.86 -0.06
CA ARG A 796 -27.11 -10.97 0.90
C ARG A 796 -25.60 -11.00 0.73
N THR A 797 -24.93 -9.87 0.97
CA THR A 797 -23.48 -9.87 1.14
C THR A 797 -23.11 -10.50 2.48
N LEU A 798 -21.83 -10.87 2.65
CA LEU A 798 -21.33 -11.27 3.96
C LEU A 798 -21.51 -10.17 5.00
N ASN A 799 -21.37 -8.89 4.62
CA ASN A 799 -21.54 -7.78 5.55
C ASN A 799 -23.00 -7.64 6.03
N ASP A 800 -23.96 -7.78 5.11
CA ASP A 800 -25.39 -7.67 5.45
C ASP A 800 -25.81 -8.77 6.44
N SER A 801 -25.39 -10.01 6.20
CA SER A 801 -25.71 -11.14 7.08
C SER A 801 -25.08 -11.00 8.47
N ARG A 802 -23.89 -10.41 8.57
CA ARG A 802 -23.24 -10.10 9.86
C ARG A 802 -24.00 -9.03 10.66
N LEU A 803 -24.66 -8.09 9.97
CA LEU A 803 -25.45 -7.02 10.59
C LEU A 803 -26.86 -7.45 11.02
N ILE A 804 -27.54 -8.29 10.22
CA ILE A 804 -28.95 -8.66 10.47
C ILE A 804 -29.10 -9.70 11.59
N GLN A 805 -28.15 -10.64 11.72
CA GLN A 805 -28.09 -11.62 12.82
C GLN A 805 -29.38 -12.44 13.04
N ASP A 806 -30.09 -12.80 11.96
CA ASP A 806 -31.21 -13.75 12.00
C ASP A 806 -30.74 -15.20 11.68
N VAL A 807 -31.64 -16.18 11.86
CA VAL A 807 -31.32 -17.60 11.58
C VAL A 807 -30.91 -17.80 10.11
N ASP A 808 -31.59 -17.14 9.17
CA ASP A 808 -31.23 -17.20 7.75
C ASP A 808 -29.79 -16.68 7.51
N SER A 809 -29.35 -15.64 8.24
CA SER A 809 -27.98 -15.09 8.17
C SER A 809 -26.94 -16.08 8.69
N ALA A 810 -27.24 -16.81 9.78
CA ALA A 810 -26.31 -17.82 10.30
C ALA A 810 -26.12 -18.97 9.29
N TYR A 811 -27.21 -19.44 8.67
CA TYR A 811 -27.15 -20.45 7.60
C TYR A 811 -26.48 -19.91 6.33
N HIS A 812 -26.74 -18.65 5.97
CA HIS A 812 -26.07 -17.98 4.85
C HIS A 812 -24.55 -17.92 5.05
N ILE A 813 -24.09 -17.47 6.22
CA ILE A 813 -22.66 -17.44 6.58
C ILE A 813 -22.07 -18.84 6.52
N GLY A 814 -22.74 -19.83 7.12
CA GLY A 814 -22.28 -21.22 7.09
C GLY A 814 -22.15 -21.77 5.67
N LEU A 815 -23.14 -21.53 4.81
CA LEU A 815 -23.10 -21.93 3.41
C LEU A 815 -22.00 -21.20 2.63
N ILE A 816 -21.81 -19.90 2.83
CA ILE A 816 -20.71 -19.16 2.19
C ILE A 816 -19.36 -19.73 2.61
N VAL A 817 -19.11 -19.92 3.91
CA VAL A 817 -17.85 -20.50 4.41
C VAL A 817 -17.64 -21.91 3.85
N PHE A 818 -18.70 -22.72 3.76
CA PHE A 818 -18.61 -24.04 3.14
C PHE A 818 -18.31 -23.95 1.64
N MET A 819 -18.95 -23.05 0.91
CA MET A 819 -18.65 -22.86 -0.51
C MET A 819 -17.21 -22.40 -0.71
N MET A 820 -16.71 -21.51 0.14
CA MET A 820 -15.30 -21.10 0.14
C MET A 820 -14.36 -22.29 0.36
N SER A 821 -14.72 -23.25 1.21
CA SER A 821 -13.92 -24.47 1.43
C SER A 821 -13.72 -25.28 0.15
N LEU A 822 -14.77 -25.38 -0.66
CA LEU A 822 -14.75 -26.05 -1.95
C LEU A 822 -14.03 -25.22 -3.02
N PHE A 823 -14.20 -23.89 -3.00
CA PHE A 823 -13.47 -23.00 -3.90
C PHE A 823 -11.96 -23.10 -3.69
N TRP A 824 -11.48 -23.19 -2.45
CA TRP A 824 -10.04 -23.14 -2.09
C TRP A 824 -9.44 -24.44 -1.56
N ASN A 825 -10.11 -25.57 -1.76
CA ASN A 825 -9.61 -26.88 -1.31
C ASN A 825 -9.13 -26.87 0.16
N ASN A 826 -9.92 -26.27 1.06
CA ASN A 826 -9.61 -26.07 2.48
C ASN A 826 -8.41 -25.13 2.83
N HIS A 827 -7.95 -24.29 1.90
CA HIS A 827 -6.92 -23.27 2.15
C HIS A 827 -7.48 -21.83 2.22
N GLN A 828 -8.68 -21.68 2.77
CA GLN A 828 -9.47 -20.44 2.66
C GLN A 828 -8.87 -19.25 3.43
N ASP A 829 -8.25 -19.50 4.58
CA ASP A 829 -7.69 -18.45 5.46
C ASP A 829 -6.48 -17.73 4.83
N TRP A 830 -5.85 -18.32 3.82
CA TRP A 830 -4.72 -17.72 3.11
C TRP A 830 -5.16 -16.65 2.10
N LEU A 831 -6.44 -16.59 1.73
CA LEU A 831 -6.95 -15.71 0.68
C LEU A 831 -8.12 -14.86 1.14
N ALA A 832 -8.82 -15.24 2.21
CA ALA A 832 -9.70 -14.34 2.92
C ALA A 832 -8.88 -13.25 3.65
N LYS A 833 -9.50 -12.09 3.92
CA LYS A 833 -8.89 -11.10 4.82
C LYS A 833 -8.60 -11.79 6.18
N PRO A 834 -7.37 -11.69 6.74
CA PRO A 834 -7.02 -12.42 7.96
C PRO A 834 -8.06 -12.20 9.08
N GLY A 835 -8.55 -13.30 9.66
CA GLY A 835 -9.55 -13.27 10.74
C GLY A 835 -11.00 -13.09 10.30
N LEU A 836 -11.29 -12.87 9.00
CA LEU A 836 -12.65 -12.67 8.50
C LEU A 836 -13.55 -13.89 8.76
N ILE A 837 -13.08 -15.09 8.42
CA ILE A 837 -13.85 -16.33 8.59
C ILE A 837 -14.14 -16.58 10.07
N ALA A 838 -13.15 -16.37 10.94
CA ALA A 838 -13.31 -16.49 12.39
C ALA A 838 -14.37 -15.51 12.92
N ALA A 839 -14.34 -14.26 12.48
CA ALA A 839 -15.33 -13.25 12.85
C ALA A 839 -16.75 -13.63 12.39
N CYS A 840 -16.92 -14.01 11.12
CA CYS A 840 -18.21 -14.43 10.56
C CYS A 840 -18.83 -15.58 11.38
N ILE A 841 -18.03 -16.60 11.73
CA ILE A 841 -18.52 -17.75 12.49
C ILE A 841 -18.87 -17.36 13.93
N LYS A 842 -18.01 -16.57 14.59
CA LYS A 842 -18.25 -16.09 15.95
C LYS A 842 -19.54 -15.26 16.03
N GLU A 843 -19.82 -14.44 15.04
CA GLU A 843 -21.04 -13.62 14.94
C GLU A 843 -22.27 -14.46 14.59
N ALA A 844 -22.16 -15.41 13.65
CA ALA A 844 -23.25 -16.34 13.33
C ALA A 844 -23.68 -17.15 14.56
N LEU A 845 -22.74 -17.49 15.46
CA LEU A 845 -23.00 -18.19 16.71
C LEU A 845 -23.64 -17.34 17.81
N GLN A 846 -23.81 -16.02 17.61
CA GLN A 846 -24.53 -15.14 18.54
C GLN A 846 -26.05 -15.16 18.30
N VAL A 847 -26.50 -15.68 17.15
CA VAL A 847 -27.91 -15.76 16.80
C VAL A 847 -28.65 -16.71 17.75
N GLU A 848 -29.77 -16.25 18.32
CA GLU A 848 -30.62 -17.06 19.19
C GLU A 848 -31.41 -18.12 18.40
N ASN A 849 -31.81 -19.21 19.07
CA ASN A 849 -32.66 -20.27 18.50
C ASN A 849 -32.04 -21.10 17.35
N LEU A 850 -30.71 -21.15 17.25
CA LEU A 850 -30.04 -22.09 16.34
C LEU A 850 -30.16 -23.54 16.82
N GLU A 851 -30.34 -24.48 15.88
CA GLU A 851 -30.33 -25.91 16.18
C GLU A 851 -28.94 -26.35 16.66
N ASP A 852 -28.88 -27.15 17.74
CA ASP A 852 -27.60 -27.64 18.28
C ASP A 852 -26.77 -28.40 17.25
N LYS A 853 -27.40 -29.17 16.36
CA LYS A 853 -26.71 -29.90 15.28
C LYS A 853 -26.10 -28.95 14.25
N PHE A 854 -26.78 -27.86 13.92
CA PHE A 854 -26.25 -26.83 13.02
C PHE A 854 -25.06 -26.10 13.66
N VAL A 855 -25.17 -25.73 14.94
CA VAL A 855 -24.06 -25.13 15.70
C VAL A 855 -22.85 -26.05 15.73
N PHE A 856 -23.07 -27.36 15.93
CA PHE A 856 -22.00 -28.36 15.88
C PHE A 856 -21.31 -28.37 14.51
N TRP A 857 -22.08 -28.45 13.42
CA TRP A 857 -21.55 -28.39 12.06
C TRP A 857 -20.76 -27.11 11.79
N LEU A 858 -21.29 -25.95 12.18
CA LEU A 858 -20.65 -24.66 11.96
C LEU A 858 -19.33 -24.50 12.73
N LEU A 859 -19.24 -25.04 13.95
CA LEU A 859 -18.02 -25.06 14.75
C LEU A 859 -16.93 -25.95 14.14
N VAL A 860 -17.31 -27.13 13.64
CA VAL A 860 -16.36 -28.01 12.94
C VAL A 860 -15.90 -27.35 11.63
N LEU A 861 -16.84 -26.84 10.83
CA LEU A 861 -16.54 -26.13 9.59
C LEU A 861 -15.61 -24.95 9.83
N GLY A 862 -15.85 -24.17 10.88
CA GLY A 862 -14.95 -23.09 11.27
C GLY A 862 -13.57 -23.56 11.63
N GLY A 863 -13.47 -24.57 12.49
CA GLY A 863 -12.18 -25.07 12.97
C GLY A 863 -11.33 -25.70 11.87
N VAL A 864 -11.94 -26.19 10.78
CA VAL A 864 -11.21 -26.65 9.59
C VAL A 864 -10.88 -25.53 8.60
N SER A 865 -11.50 -24.36 8.72
CA SER A 865 -11.41 -23.26 7.76
C SER A 865 -10.50 -22.11 8.21
N VAL A 866 -10.11 -22.05 9.49
CA VAL A 866 -9.25 -20.99 10.06
C VAL A 866 -7.84 -21.51 10.38
N SER A 867 -6.83 -20.62 10.35
CA SER A 867 -5.42 -20.95 10.63
C SER A 867 -4.89 -20.34 11.94
N GLY A 868 -5.58 -19.35 12.52
CA GLY A 868 -5.18 -18.73 13.79
C GLY A 868 -5.32 -19.68 14.98
N GLU A 869 -4.24 -19.91 15.74
CA GLU A 869 -4.25 -20.87 16.86
C GLU A 869 -5.30 -20.50 17.93
N ASP A 870 -5.42 -19.23 18.30
CA ASP A 870 -6.39 -18.73 19.28
C ASP A 870 -7.84 -18.96 18.82
N ASP A 871 -8.12 -18.77 17.53
CA ASP A 871 -9.45 -18.99 16.96
C ASP A 871 -9.80 -20.48 16.92
N ILE A 872 -8.85 -21.33 16.55
CA ILE A 872 -9.02 -22.79 16.58
C ILE A 872 -9.29 -23.25 18.01
N GLU A 873 -8.53 -22.76 19.00
CA GLU A 873 -8.75 -23.12 20.41
C GLU A 873 -10.13 -22.68 20.90
N TRP A 874 -10.56 -21.46 20.55
CA TRP A 874 -11.89 -20.97 20.86
C TRP A 874 -12.99 -21.88 20.29
N MET A 875 -12.86 -22.28 19.02
CA MET A 875 -13.83 -23.17 18.37
C MET A 875 -13.82 -24.56 18.99
N VAL A 876 -12.65 -25.12 19.29
CA VAL A 876 -12.49 -26.44 19.92
C VAL A 876 -13.14 -26.48 21.31
N MET A 877 -13.00 -25.43 22.12
CA MET A 877 -13.65 -25.34 23.43
C MET A 877 -15.17 -25.37 23.32
N ARG A 878 -15.75 -24.62 22.38
CA ARG A 878 -17.21 -24.60 22.16
C ARG A 878 -17.73 -25.89 21.52
N LEU A 879 -16.95 -26.49 20.65
CA LEU A 879 -17.26 -27.77 20.01
C LEU A 879 -17.38 -28.88 21.06
N HIS A 880 -16.48 -28.89 22.05
CA HIS A 880 -16.54 -29.81 23.18
C HIS A 880 -17.88 -29.73 23.92
N ASP A 881 -18.32 -28.53 24.28
CA ASP A 881 -19.58 -28.33 25.02
C ASP A 881 -20.81 -28.72 24.19
N LYS A 882 -20.73 -28.62 22.84
CA LYS A 882 -21.79 -29.10 21.96
C LYS A 882 -21.78 -30.61 21.76
N ALA A 883 -20.61 -31.22 21.59
CA ALA A 883 -20.46 -32.66 21.49
C ALA A 883 -21.05 -33.36 22.73
N GLN A 884 -20.78 -32.84 23.93
CA GLN A 884 -21.35 -33.37 25.18
C GLN A 884 -22.89 -33.29 25.21
N LYS A 885 -23.46 -32.14 24.80
CA LYS A 885 -24.92 -31.94 24.78
C LYS A 885 -25.62 -32.88 23.80
N LEU A 886 -24.97 -33.16 22.66
CA LEU A 886 -25.49 -34.04 21.60
C LEU A 886 -25.17 -35.53 21.80
N GLY A 887 -24.39 -35.88 22.84
CA GLY A 887 -23.97 -37.27 23.10
C GLY A 887 -22.99 -37.82 22.07
N VAL A 888 -22.22 -36.97 21.39
CA VAL A 888 -21.25 -37.35 20.36
C VAL A 888 -19.92 -37.72 21.03
N VAL A 889 -19.50 -38.97 20.92
CA VAL A 889 -18.32 -39.48 21.67
C VAL A 889 -17.17 -39.85 20.74
N THR A 890 -17.47 -40.39 19.56
CA THR A 890 -16.48 -40.84 18.58
C THR A 890 -16.45 -39.95 17.35
N TRP A 891 -15.39 -40.07 16.54
CA TRP A 891 -15.34 -39.42 15.24
C TRP A 891 -16.45 -39.95 14.32
N ASP A 892 -16.77 -41.24 14.36
CA ASP A 892 -17.86 -41.82 13.55
C ASP A 892 -19.22 -41.22 13.94
N ASP A 893 -19.48 -40.99 15.23
CA ASP A 893 -20.67 -40.27 15.68
C ASP A 893 -20.68 -38.85 15.11
N ALA A 894 -19.56 -38.13 15.24
CA ALA A 894 -19.42 -36.76 14.74
C ALA A 894 -19.62 -36.69 13.22
N HIS A 895 -19.04 -37.63 12.48
CA HIS A 895 -19.12 -37.74 11.03
C HIS A 895 -20.56 -37.96 10.56
N ASN A 896 -21.31 -38.84 11.22
CA ASN A 896 -22.73 -39.06 10.92
C ASN A 896 -23.55 -37.78 11.12
N TYR A 897 -23.26 -36.99 12.15
CA TYR A 897 -23.90 -35.68 12.36
C TYR A 897 -23.50 -34.65 11.29
N LEU A 898 -22.23 -34.62 10.88
CA LEU A 898 -21.75 -33.72 9.84
C LEU A 898 -22.42 -34.00 8.49
N LEU A 899 -22.69 -35.28 8.17
CA LEU A 899 -23.39 -35.70 6.96
C LEU A 899 -24.88 -35.31 6.91
N GLU A 900 -25.48 -34.85 8.03
CA GLU A 900 -26.81 -34.23 8.00
C GLU A 900 -26.79 -32.83 7.37
N PHE A 901 -25.62 -32.21 7.24
CA PHE A 901 -25.39 -30.87 6.66
C PHE A 901 -24.41 -30.97 5.48
N PRO A 902 -24.19 -29.88 4.72
CA PRO A 902 -23.16 -29.86 3.68
C PRO A 902 -21.79 -30.32 4.20
N TRP A 903 -21.36 -31.50 3.77
CA TRP A 903 -20.08 -32.07 4.12
C TRP A 903 -19.57 -32.97 3.00
N MET A 904 -18.35 -32.71 2.52
CA MET A 904 -17.74 -33.47 1.43
C MET A 904 -16.55 -34.26 1.97
N ASN A 905 -16.71 -35.58 2.07
CA ASN A 905 -15.80 -36.48 2.79
C ASN A 905 -14.34 -36.31 2.35
N VAL A 906 -14.13 -36.35 1.04
CA VAL A 906 -12.81 -36.30 0.39
C VAL A 906 -12.05 -35.00 0.69
N ILE A 907 -12.77 -33.90 0.90
CA ILE A 907 -12.18 -32.59 1.17
C ILE A 907 -11.99 -32.40 2.67
N HIS A 908 -13.01 -32.73 3.47
CA HIS A 908 -13.10 -32.28 4.87
C HIS A 908 -12.74 -33.31 5.92
N ASP A 909 -12.84 -34.62 5.66
CA ASP A 909 -12.72 -35.65 6.71
C ASP A 909 -11.35 -35.60 7.41
N THR A 910 -10.26 -35.48 6.64
CA THR A 910 -8.91 -35.46 7.21
C THR A 910 -8.71 -34.27 8.18
N SER A 911 -9.19 -33.09 7.81
CA SER A 911 -9.07 -31.89 8.66
C SER A 911 -10.05 -31.92 9.83
N GLY A 912 -11.27 -32.41 9.60
CA GLY A 912 -12.28 -32.59 10.64
C GLY A 912 -11.85 -33.58 11.70
N GLU A 913 -11.28 -34.73 11.30
CA GLU A 913 -10.78 -35.74 12.23
C GLU A 913 -9.57 -35.22 13.03
N LYS A 914 -8.68 -34.43 12.41
CA LYS A 914 -7.59 -33.77 13.13
C LYS A 914 -8.11 -32.80 14.19
N LEU A 915 -9.12 -31.99 13.86
CA LEU A 915 -9.77 -31.07 14.80
C LEU A 915 -10.44 -31.85 15.95
N TRP A 916 -11.17 -32.92 15.63
CA TRP A 916 -11.81 -33.81 16.60
C TRP A 916 -10.80 -34.45 17.56
N ASN A 917 -9.66 -34.91 17.03
CA ASN A 917 -8.57 -35.47 17.82
C ASN A 917 -7.91 -34.41 18.73
N LYS A 918 -7.77 -33.16 18.26
CA LYS A 918 -7.27 -32.04 19.10
C LYS A 918 -8.21 -31.79 20.28
N MET A 919 -9.52 -31.73 20.04
CA MET A 919 -10.55 -31.62 21.08
C MET A 919 -10.49 -32.77 22.09
N SER A 920 -10.40 -34.01 21.61
CA SER A 920 -10.33 -35.22 22.44
C SER A 920 -9.07 -35.28 23.32
N ARG A 921 -7.95 -34.71 22.87
CA ARG A 921 -6.71 -34.62 23.67
C ARG A 921 -6.84 -33.61 24.81
N LEU A 922 -7.45 -32.45 24.56
CA LEU A 922 -7.69 -31.43 25.60
C LEU A 922 -8.58 -31.97 26.73
N ARG A 923 -9.56 -32.81 26.39
CA ARG A 923 -10.39 -33.54 27.36
C ARG A 923 -9.58 -34.43 28.32
N ARG A 924 -8.58 -35.16 27.82
CA ARG A 924 -7.74 -36.04 28.66
C ARG A 924 -6.83 -35.24 29.60
N VAL A 925 -6.40 -34.05 29.20
CA VAL A 925 -5.55 -33.18 30.02
C VAL A 925 -6.36 -32.50 31.14
N SER A 926 -7.60 -32.06 30.86
CA SER A 926 -8.47 -31.46 31.90
C SER A 926 -8.98 -32.49 32.93
N GLU A 927 -9.29 -33.72 32.49
CA GLU A 927 -9.70 -34.83 33.37
C GLU A 927 -8.52 -35.34 34.23
N SER A 928 -7.28 -35.34 33.72
CA SER A 928 -6.08 -35.74 34.49
C SER A 928 -5.59 -34.65 35.45
N GLY A 929 -5.68 -33.36 35.08
CA GLY A 929 -5.42 -32.24 35.98
C GLY A 929 -6.38 -32.19 37.17
N SER A 930 -7.67 -32.48 36.93
CA SER A 930 -8.69 -32.55 37.99
C SER A 930 -8.48 -33.74 38.94
N LYS A 931 -7.97 -34.88 38.46
CA LYS A 931 -7.58 -36.01 39.32
C LYS A 931 -6.33 -35.73 40.17
N SER A 932 -5.42 -34.87 39.72
CA SER A 932 -4.24 -34.47 40.50
C SER A 932 -4.56 -33.53 41.66
N LEU A 933 -5.57 -32.66 41.50
CA LEU A 933 -6.02 -31.71 42.53
C LEU A 933 -6.86 -32.38 43.64
N ILE A 934 -7.59 -33.46 43.33
CA ILE A 934 -8.33 -34.24 44.33
C ILE A 934 -7.39 -35.15 45.14
N GLY A 935 -6.19 -35.45 44.63
CA GLY A 935 -5.17 -36.27 45.32
C GLY A 935 -4.30 -35.52 46.34
N GLN A 936 -4.37 -34.19 46.42
CA GLN A 936 -3.51 -33.37 47.29
C GLN A 936 -4.20 -32.72 48.49
N GLN A 937 -5.49 -32.98 48.74
CA GLN A 937 -6.21 -32.43 49.90
C GLN A 937 -6.38 -33.38 51.10
N HIS A 938 -5.72 -34.55 51.13
CA HIS A 938 -5.92 -35.53 52.22
C HIS A 938 -4.70 -35.94 53.05
N VAL A 939 -3.56 -35.22 52.97
CA VAL A 939 -2.42 -35.49 53.85
C VAL A 939 -1.77 -34.17 54.24
N GLU A 940 -2.16 -33.63 55.41
CA GLU A 940 -1.32 -32.86 56.35
C GLU A 940 -2.22 -32.04 57.28
N HIS A 941 -2.52 -32.58 58.47
CA HIS A 941 -2.54 -31.86 59.75
C HIS A 941 -2.83 -32.83 60.91
N HIS A 942 -1.86 -33.70 61.17
CA HIS A 942 -1.64 -34.30 62.48
C HIS A 942 -0.12 -34.31 62.71
N HIS A 943 0.40 -33.26 63.34
CA HIS A 943 1.35 -33.32 64.46
C HIS A 943 1.87 -31.93 64.83
N VAL A 944 1.67 -31.62 66.12
CA VAL A 944 2.29 -30.59 66.99
C VAL A 944 1.88 -29.14 66.77
#